data_AF-A0A1S3W6E4-F1
#
_entry.id   AF-A0A1S3W6E4-F1
#
_cell.length_a   1.000
_cell.length_b   1.000
_cell.length_c   1.000
_cell.angle_alpha   90.00
_cell.angle_beta   90.00
_cell.angle_gamma   90.00
#
_symmetry.space_group_name_H-M   'P 1'
#
loop_
_entity.id
_entity.type
_entity.pdbx_description
1 polymer ?
#
loop_
_entity_poly.entity_id
_entity_poly.type
_entity_poly.pdbx_seq_one_letter_code
_entity_poly.pdbx_strand_id
1 'polypeptide(L)'
;MAHLQGKFQGVSIGLLLLGLWGMGAGDRLLVVPLDGSHWLSMRDIVEVLGQRGHDIVVLVPESNLLLRESRYYTSKIYPVPYSQGHLEARYQSFGNSHFAERRFPSSFVMEYRNTIPIISMCFINCQSLLQDPGTLHFLQESKFDALFTDPALPCGVILAEYLGLPSIYLFRGFPCSLEHRLNRSPEPVSYIPRCYTQLSNQMTFPQRLVNFLAYLLEPYLFHLLFSNYTDLASEILGREVDLFTLYRKGSLWLLRYDFVFEYPRPVMPNMAFIGGASCKKQGVLSQEEFDRIVQDSSTLALEDDYFLVAFGKMKAYLEKLFVLFQESCEELLHNKDLINDLKASSFDVVLTDPVFPCGAVLSQYLAIPAVFFLRFIPCDFDVEGTQCLNPSLYIPRLATRNSDRMTFLQRVKNMFYPLTLNYLLDFSSPSSSTSTLSWPFSTILLVVIFLPLTISVEVDMDRKLPIPPLPQDKEKEDRPPPPMEPKDEYPGSKGEKPPPKAGNSLKVEKSPLFRLPRELRRPPNMLSNGSPKKSKENGSRPPKNSLKTSAGSRKHLIGLRHLLEPPLRLLLVLGVLVRVPLERKLASTMVERPAALGHGNGAAPSASPNAQAGARPPASCDAVAFLLVKAASQNSVRALYDVFHWTSVPGEPGSKGGSSTMMPGYPSPCHLLLRQLLMLLCVLGPSGCQGEKVLVVPADGSHWLSMMGIFQQLQQRGHEVVAVVPEVSFQFREGPSYTLRKYPVLFSQEDLSAVAKDLGRGAFDDSPLLWRIIKTYRQVQVNSALLLSACSSLLHNKELMASLAGDHFDVLLTDPFLPCGPIVAQYLALPIVFFLNALPCSLDFHSTACPKPMSYVPRTMSQYSDHMTFLQRVKNLLVAASESFLCNVVYSPYTALASEFLQREVTLHDLLSSASIWLLRNEFTSYYPRPIMPNMAFVGGINCEDQKPLVQEFEAYINASGEHGIVVFSLGSMVSEIPEKKAMEIADALGRIPQTVLWRYTGPRPSNLAKNTILVKWLPQNDLLGHPKTRAFITHAGSHGIYEGICNGVPMVMMPLFGDQMDNAQRMVSRGAGVSLNVLHMTSDDIANALKTVINDESYKENIMRLSSLHKDRPIEPLDLAVFWVEFVMRHKGAPHLRPAAHDLTWYQYHSLDVIGFLLAVVLGVIFIAYKLCTLCYRKCFGKKEQRAPKKSHKSKMH
;
A
#
# COMPACT_ATOMS: atom_id res chain seq x y z
N MET A 1 -70.94 9.14 -10.12
CA MET A 1 -70.33 7.93 -9.53
C MET A 1 -69.29 8.36 -8.48
N ALA A 2 -69.71 8.79 -7.28
CA ALA A 2 -68.80 9.40 -6.29
C ALA A 2 -68.90 8.82 -4.87
N HIS A 3 -69.69 7.76 -4.67
CA HIS A 3 -70.00 7.21 -3.34
C HIS A 3 -69.37 5.82 -3.06
N LEU A 4 -68.56 5.30 -3.99
CA LEU A 4 -68.10 3.90 -4.00
C LEU A 4 -66.60 3.71 -3.72
N GLN A 5 -65.79 4.79 -3.64
CA GLN A 5 -64.35 4.68 -3.33
C GLN A 5 -64.05 4.52 -1.84
N GLY A 6 -64.98 4.90 -0.95
CA GLY A 6 -64.78 4.94 0.51
C GLY A 6 -64.71 3.60 1.25
N LYS A 7 -64.55 2.45 0.57
CA LYS A 7 -64.49 1.12 1.20
C LYS A 7 -63.30 0.23 0.80
N PHE A 8 -62.39 0.68 -0.07
CA PHE A 8 -61.21 -0.12 -0.47
C PHE A 8 -59.88 0.28 0.18
N GLN A 9 -59.81 1.42 0.89
CA GLN A 9 -58.56 1.86 1.54
C GLN A 9 -58.19 1.05 2.80
N GLY A 10 -59.15 0.44 3.50
CA GLY A 10 -58.89 -0.29 4.74
C GLY A 10 -58.09 -1.59 4.60
N VAL A 11 -58.22 -2.29 3.46
CA VAL A 11 -57.55 -3.59 3.23
C VAL A 11 -56.16 -3.40 2.63
N SER A 12 -55.99 -2.38 1.77
CA SER A 12 -54.71 -2.15 1.08
C SER A 12 -53.60 -1.66 2.03
N ILE A 13 -53.94 -0.92 3.09
CA ILE A 13 -52.95 -0.49 4.10
C ILE A 13 -52.42 -1.67 4.92
N GLY A 14 -53.27 -2.64 5.27
CA GLY A 14 -52.82 -3.87 5.95
C GLY A 14 -51.85 -4.70 5.10
N LEU A 15 -52.10 -4.79 3.79
CA LEU A 15 -51.20 -5.45 2.84
C LEU A 15 -49.93 -4.65 2.53
N LEU A 16 -49.99 -3.30 2.48
CA LEU A 16 -48.77 -2.48 2.39
C LEU A 16 -47.92 -2.59 3.66
N LEU A 17 -48.52 -2.63 4.85
CA LEU A 17 -47.80 -2.82 6.11
C LEU A 17 -47.21 -4.23 6.23
N LEU A 18 -47.87 -5.26 5.70
CA LEU A 18 -47.27 -6.60 5.56
C LEU A 18 -46.13 -6.62 4.52
N GLY A 19 -46.24 -5.88 3.42
CA GLY A 19 -45.16 -5.69 2.45
C GLY A 19 -43.96 -4.91 3.01
N LEU A 20 -44.20 -3.92 3.88
CA LEU A 20 -43.19 -3.18 4.63
C LEU A 20 -42.69 -3.93 5.88
N TRP A 21 -43.38 -5.00 6.28
CA TRP A 21 -42.88 -6.06 7.15
C TRP A 21 -42.13 -7.17 6.41
N GLY A 22 -41.72 -6.89 5.17
CA GLY A 22 -40.34 -7.20 4.76
C GLY A 22 -39.31 -6.44 5.61
N MET A 23 -39.33 -6.60 6.93
CA MET A 23 -38.19 -6.27 7.77
C MET A 23 -37.07 -7.20 7.30
N GLY A 24 -36.05 -6.64 6.67
CA GLY A 24 -34.94 -7.42 6.15
C GLY A 24 -34.30 -8.20 7.30
N ALA A 25 -34.44 -9.53 7.27
CA ALA A 25 -33.61 -10.41 8.07
C ALA A 25 -32.19 -10.27 7.52
N GLY A 26 -31.36 -9.46 8.18
CA GLY A 26 -29.99 -9.24 7.74
C GLY A 26 -29.19 -10.53 7.85
N ASP A 27 -28.35 -10.77 6.85
CA ASP A 27 -27.66 -12.06 6.61
C ASP A 27 -27.03 -12.62 7.89
N ARG A 28 -27.20 -13.93 8.10
CA ARG A 28 -26.93 -14.57 9.38
C ARG A 28 -25.45 -14.92 9.51
N LEU A 29 -24.76 -14.26 10.43
CA LEU A 29 -23.30 -14.34 10.55
C LEU A 29 -22.87 -15.22 11.74
N LEU A 30 -22.08 -16.27 11.46
CA LEU A 30 -21.39 -17.03 12.49
C LEU A 30 -20.05 -16.37 12.81
N VAL A 31 -19.78 -16.11 14.09
CA VAL A 31 -18.53 -15.50 14.56
C VAL A 31 -17.76 -16.52 15.42
N VAL A 32 -16.52 -16.80 14.99
CA VAL A 32 -15.58 -17.68 15.69
C VAL A 32 -14.39 -16.84 16.18
N PRO A 33 -14.45 -16.30 17.41
CA PRO A 33 -13.44 -15.37 17.88
C PRO A 33 -12.19 -16.09 18.39
N LEU A 34 -11.04 -15.40 18.30
CA LEU A 34 -9.92 -15.65 19.20
C LEU A 34 -9.97 -14.60 20.32
N ASP A 35 -9.93 -15.07 21.56
CA ASP A 35 -10.09 -14.25 22.77
C ASP A 35 -8.90 -13.28 23.01
N GLY A 36 -9.04 -12.40 24.00
CA GLY A 36 -8.03 -11.39 24.34
C GLY A 36 -7.94 -10.27 23.30
N SER A 37 -6.73 -9.85 22.95
CA SER A 37 -6.48 -8.72 22.05
C SER A 37 -6.88 -8.97 20.59
N HIS A 38 -7.24 -10.20 20.23
CA HIS A 38 -7.82 -10.50 18.92
C HIS A 38 -9.31 -10.14 18.89
N TRP A 39 -10.06 -10.53 19.93
CA TRP A 39 -11.48 -10.21 20.07
C TRP A 39 -11.76 -8.70 20.10
N LEU A 40 -10.92 -7.88 20.73
CA LEU A 40 -11.19 -6.44 20.89
C LEU A 40 -11.49 -5.71 19.57
N SER A 41 -10.67 -5.90 18.52
CA SER A 41 -10.93 -5.32 17.19
C SER A 41 -12.04 -6.03 16.43
N MET A 42 -12.33 -7.29 16.76
CA MET A 42 -13.35 -8.10 16.12
C MET A 42 -14.75 -7.71 16.60
N ARG A 43 -14.91 -7.49 17.91
CA ARG A 43 -16.12 -6.96 18.55
C ARG A 43 -16.53 -5.62 17.94
N ASP A 44 -15.58 -4.69 17.78
CA ASP A 44 -15.86 -3.36 17.21
C ASP A 44 -16.49 -3.45 15.79
N ILE A 45 -16.11 -4.46 14.99
CA ILE A 45 -16.72 -4.75 13.68
C ILE A 45 -18.07 -5.46 13.83
N VAL A 46 -18.13 -6.50 14.68
CA VAL A 46 -19.34 -7.29 14.94
C VAL A 46 -20.49 -6.42 15.46
N GLU A 47 -20.23 -5.50 16.38
CA GLU A 47 -21.26 -4.61 16.92
C GLU A 47 -21.76 -3.60 15.88
N VAL A 48 -20.93 -3.18 14.93
CA VAL A 48 -21.36 -2.35 13.79
C VAL A 48 -22.21 -3.14 12.79
N LEU A 49 -21.97 -4.44 12.62
CA LEU A 49 -22.82 -5.32 11.81
C LEU A 49 -24.17 -5.61 12.51
N GLY A 50 -24.18 -5.87 13.82
CA GLY A 50 -25.41 -6.01 14.59
C GLY A 50 -26.25 -4.72 14.60
N GLN A 51 -25.60 -3.55 14.66
CA GLN A 51 -26.26 -2.24 14.48
C GLN A 51 -26.91 -2.04 13.09
N ARG A 52 -26.48 -2.79 12.08
CA ARG A 52 -27.06 -2.78 10.72
C ARG A 52 -28.19 -3.80 10.54
N GLY A 53 -28.50 -4.61 11.55
CA GLY A 53 -29.61 -5.56 11.54
C GLY A 53 -29.28 -6.99 11.10
N HIS A 54 -28.00 -7.36 11.03
CA HIS A 54 -27.59 -8.76 10.85
C HIS A 54 -27.86 -9.58 12.12
N ASP A 55 -28.38 -10.81 11.98
CA ASP A 55 -28.42 -11.75 13.10
C ASP A 55 -27.04 -12.42 13.27
N ILE A 56 -26.37 -12.17 14.39
CA ILE A 56 -24.99 -12.60 14.63
C ILE A 56 -24.94 -13.54 15.82
N VAL A 57 -24.30 -14.70 15.64
CA VAL A 57 -24.03 -15.66 16.71
C VAL A 57 -22.52 -15.75 16.96
N VAL A 58 -22.09 -15.41 18.17
CA VAL A 58 -20.68 -15.50 18.62
C VAL A 58 -20.49 -16.80 19.40
N LEU A 59 -19.53 -17.62 19.00
CA LEU A 59 -19.13 -18.81 19.76
C LEU A 59 -18.23 -18.43 20.94
N VAL A 60 -18.61 -18.85 22.15
CA VAL A 60 -17.93 -18.47 23.40
C VAL A 60 -17.59 -19.72 24.22
N PRO A 61 -16.32 -19.97 24.60
CA PRO A 61 -16.00 -21.02 25.56
C PRO A 61 -16.47 -20.61 26.96
N GLU A 62 -16.96 -21.58 27.73
CA GLU A 62 -17.47 -21.39 29.10
C GLU A 62 -16.50 -20.62 30.01
N SER A 63 -15.19 -20.94 29.97
CA SER A 63 -14.13 -20.13 30.58
C SER A 63 -13.43 -19.28 29.52
N ASN A 64 -13.52 -17.95 29.65
CA ASN A 64 -13.03 -16.94 28.70
C ASN A 64 -12.55 -15.65 29.39
N LEU A 65 -11.76 -14.83 28.69
CA LEU A 65 -11.21 -13.57 29.19
C LEU A 65 -12.18 -12.39 28.92
N LEU A 66 -12.43 -12.10 27.63
CA LEU A 66 -13.06 -10.86 27.17
C LEU A 66 -14.37 -11.09 26.37
N LEU A 67 -14.83 -12.33 26.24
CA LEU A 67 -16.02 -12.71 25.47
C LEU A 67 -17.31 -12.51 26.30
N ARG A 68 -17.63 -11.24 26.56
CA ARG A 68 -18.83 -10.80 27.29
C ARG A 68 -20.06 -10.72 26.36
N GLU A 69 -21.25 -10.72 26.96
CA GLU A 69 -22.50 -10.48 26.26
C GLU A 69 -22.59 -9.04 25.72
N SER A 70 -23.35 -8.85 24.65
CA SER A 70 -23.70 -7.54 24.08
C SER A 70 -25.09 -7.60 23.47
N ARG A 71 -25.76 -6.45 23.33
CA ARG A 71 -27.10 -6.36 22.71
C ARG A 71 -27.09 -6.48 21.17
N TYR A 72 -25.91 -6.68 20.57
CA TYR A 72 -25.69 -6.66 19.12
C TYR A 72 -25.35 -8.05 18.54
N TYR A 73 -25.27 -9.09 19.37
CA TYR A 73 -25.04 -10.47 18.94
C TYR A 73 -25.53 -11.45 20.02
N THR A 74 -25.90 -12.66 19.62
CA THR A 74 -26.23 -13.76 20.54
C THR A 74 -24.96 -14.56 20.86
N SER A 75 -24.65 -14.76 22.14
CA SER A 75 -23.55 -15.65 22.56
C SER A 75 -24.03 -17.11 22.60
N LYS A 76 -23.40 -18.00 21.83
CA LYS A 76 -23.58 -19.46 21.92
C LYS A 76 -22.41 -20.06 22.70
N ILE A 77 -22.70 -20.43 23.95
CA ILE A 77 -21.72 -21.03 24.85
C ILE A 77 -21.51 -22.51 24.53
N TYR A 78 -20.25 -22.97 24.61
CA TYR A 78 -19.84 -24.38 24.56
C TYR A 78 -18.89 -24.71 25.73
N PRO A 79 -18.90 -25.94 26.27
CA PRO A 79 -18.11 -26.33 27.44
C PRO A 79 -16.61 -26.46 27.11
N VAL A 80 -15.75 -26.27 28.12
CA VAL A 80 -14.29 -26.49 28.02
C VAL A 80 -13.74 -27.21 29.27
N PRO A 81 -12.72 -28.08 29.13
CA PRO A 81 -12.28 -28.98 30.20
C PRO A 81 -11.34 -28.33 31.25
N TYR A 82 -11.48 -27.02 31.50
CA TYR A 82 -10.66 -26.26 32.45
C TYR A 82 -11.46 -25.10 33.06
N SER A 83 -11.03 -24.60 34.21
CA SER A 83 -11.67 -23.49 34.91
C SER A 83 -11.04 -22.12 34.59
N GLN A 84 -11.80 -21.05 34.84
CA GLN A 84 -11.37 -19.66 34.66
C GLN A 84 -10.02 -19.33 35.32
N GLY A 85 -9.79 -19.79 36.55
CA GLY A 85 -8.51 -19.57 37.25
C GLY A 85 -7.30 -20.23 36.58
N HIS A 86 -7.50 -21.36 35.89
CA HIS A 86 -6.43 -22.01 35.10
C HIS A 86 -6.12 -21.22 33.83
N LEU A 87 -7.15 -20.66 33.18
CA LEU A 87 -7.00 -19.74 32.04
C LEU A 87 -6.18 -18.50 32.43
N GLU A 88 -6.57 -17.84 33.51
CA GLU A 88 -5.93 -16.61 33.99
C GLU A 88 -4.47 -16.85 34.40
N ALA A 89 -4.18 -17.90 35.19
CA ALA A 89 -2.81 -18.26 35.56
C ALA A 89 -1.92 -18.60 34.36
N ARG A 90 -2.48 -19.24 33.32
CA ARG A 90 -1.74 -19.60 32.10
C ARG A 90 -1.42 -18.38 31.24
N TYR A 91 -2.32 -17.41 31.16
CA TYR A 91 -2.04 -16.11 30.51
C TYR A 91 -1.07 -15.23 31.31
N GLN A 92 -1.13 -15.25 32.65
CA GLN A 92 -0.16 -14.55 33.51
C GLN A 92 1.26 -15.12 33.34
N SER A 93 1.39 -16.45 33.31
CA SER A 93 2.67 -17.13 33.04
C SER A 93 3.22 -16.79 31.65
N PHE A 94 2.36 -16.77 30.62
CA PHE A 94 2.73 -16.33 29.28
C PHE A 94 3.24 -14.88 29.24
N GLY A 95 2.54 -13.96 29.90
CA GLY A 95 2.94 -12.55 30.01
C GLY A 95 4.29 -12.36 30.71
N ASN A 96 4.46 -12.98 31.89
CA ASN A 96 5.72 -12.94 32.63
C ASN A 96 6.90 -13.46 31.81
N SER A 97 6.69 -14.51 31.01
CA SER A 97 7.71 -15.13 30.15
C SER A 97 8.24 -14.21 29.03
N HIS A 98 7.58 -13.07 28.76
CA HIS A 98 8.01 -12.14 27.71
C HIS A 98 9.16 -11.21 28.10
N PHE A 99 9.38 -10.97 29.40
CA PHE A 99 10.37 -10.02 29.93
C PHE A 99 11.82 -10.55 29.97
N ALA A 100 12.06 -11.81 29.56
CA ALA A 100 13.40 -12.38 29.49
C ALA A 100 14.26 -11.75 28.38
N GLU A 101 15.57 -11.55 28.64
CA GLU A 101 16.52 -11.00 27.66
C GLU A 101 16.67 -11.93 26.44
N ARG A 102 16.78 -11.36 25.23
CA ARG A 102 16.71 -12.11 23.96
C ARG A 102 17.90 -11.82 23.07
N ARG A 103 18.53 -12.86 22.51
CA ARG A 103 19.62 -12.76 21.52
C ARG A 103 19.43 -13.78 20.39
N PHE A 104 19.74 -13.39 19.16
CA PHE A 104 19.73 -14.32 18.02
C PHE A 104 20.91 -15.31 18.14
N PRO A 105 20.74 -16.62 17.87
CA PRO A 105 19.54 -17.29 17.35
C PRO A 105 18.59 -17.87 18.42
N SER A 106 18.94 -17.85 19.72
CA SER A 106 18.14 -18.52 20.77
C SER A 106 16.73 -17.96 20.93
N SER A 107 16.49 -16.70 20.53
CA SER A 107 15.16 -16.08 20.44
C SER A 107 14.09 -16.97 19.77
N PHE A 108 14.42 -17.68 18.69
CA PHE A 108 13.45 -18.54 17.98
C PHE A 108 12.99 -19.73 18.85
N VAL A 109 13.91 -20.34 19.58
CA VAL A 109 13.62 -21.50 20.46
C VAL A 109 12.87 -21.05 21.71
N MET A 110 13.21 -19.86 22.25
CA MET A 110 12.54 -19.31 23.42
C MET A 110 11.11 -18.84 23.10
N GLU A 111 10.89 -18.17 21.98
CA GLU A 111 9.54 -17.77 21.56
C GLU A 111 8.64 -18.98 21.30
N TYR A 112 9.17 -20.04 20.66
CA TYR A 112 8.44 -21.29 20.47
C TYR A 112 8.01 -21.91 21.81
N ARG A 113 8.94 -21.99 22.78
CA ARG A 113 8.65 -22.48 24.15
C ARG A 113 7.60 -21.65 24.86
N ASN A 114 7.64 -20.33 24.72
CA ASN A 114 6.67 -19.41 25.33
C ASN A 114 5.29 -19.48 24.67
N THR A 115 5.22 -19.69 23.34
CA THR A 115 3.96 -19.62 22.58
C THR A 115 3.18 -20.95 22.59
N ILE A 116 3.88 -22.10 22.61
CA ILE A 116 3.26 -23.44 22.62
C ILE A 116 2.19 -23.61 23.74
N PRO A 117 2.40 -23.16 25.00
CA PRO A 117 1.38 -23.23 26.04
C PRO A 117 0.06 -22.53 25.70
N ILE A 118 0.07 -21.40 24.99
CA ILE A 118 -1.16 -20.71 24.59
C ILE A 118 -1.80 -21.40 23.38
N ILE A 119 -1.02 -21.77 22.36
CA ILE A 119 -1.55 -22.49 21.18
C ILE A 119 -2.14 -23.86 21.56
N SER A 120 -1.51 -24.57 22.51
CA SER A 120 -2.04 -25.80 23.11
C SER A 120 -3.37 -25.58 23.83
N MET A 121 -3.54 -24.44 24.51
CA MET A 121 -4.81 -24.13 25.18
C MET A 121 -5.91 -23.86 24.17
N CYS A 122 -5.65 -23.02 23.18
CA CYS A 122 -6.65 -22.72 22.15
C CYS A 122 -6.96 -23.93 21.25
N PHE A 123 -6.04 -24.89 21.11
CA PHE A 123 -6.31 -26.19 20.49
C PHE A 123 -7.34 -26.98 21.28
N ILE A 124 -7.25 -27.02 22.62
CA ILE A 124 -8.24 -27.67 23.49
C ILE A 124 -9.62 -27.01 23.32
N ASN A 125 -9.69 -25.68 23.23
CA ASN A 125 -10.95 -24.97 22.96
C ASN A 125 -11.54 -25.38 21.61
N CYS A 126 -10.70 -25.45 20.57
CA CYS A 126 -11.13 -25.87 19.25
C CYS A 126 -11.62 -27.33 19.21
N GLN A 127 -10.89 -28.22 19.87
CA GLN A 127 -11.28 -29.62 20.00
C GLN A 127 -12.61 -29.74 20.75
N SER A 128 -12.79 -29.00 21.85
CA SER A 128 -14.04 -29.01 22.64
C SER A 128 -15.24 -28.52 21.82
N LEU A 129 -15.06 -27.46 21.02
CA LEU A 129 -16.08 -26.96 20.10
C LEU A 129 -16.41 -27.96 18.97
N LEU A 130 -15.40 -28.56 18.34
CA LEU A 130 -15.59 -29.48 17.22
C LEU A 130 -15.98 -30.90 17.65
N GLN A 131 -15.93 -31.21 18.95
CA GLN A 131 -16.38 -32.50 19.51
C GLN A 131 -17.68 -32.40 20.33
N ASP A 132 -18.26 -31.22 20.54
CA ASP A 132 -19.60 -31.06 21.12
C ASP A 132 -20.71 -31.26 20.05
N PRO A 133 -21.48 -32.37 20.10
CA PRO A 133 -22.54 -32.62 19.12
C PRO A 133 -23.69 -31.61 19.25
N GLY A 134 -23.94 -31.07 20.44
CA GLY A 134 -25.04 -30.13 20.69
C GLY A 134 -24.81 -28.78 20.00
N THR A 135 -23.59 -28.26 20.06
CA THR A 135 -23.22 -27.05 19.32
C THR A 135 -23.11 -27.30 17.81
N LEU A 136 -22.52 -28.42 17.36
CA LEU A 136 -22.47 -28.71 15.91
C LEU A 136 -23.86 -28.86 15.28
N HIS A 137 -24.80 -29.55 15.93
CA HIS A 137 -26.19 -29.69 15.46
C HIS A 137 -26.87 -28.33 15.34
N PHE A 138 -26.79 -27.51 16.40
CA PHE A 138 -27.30 -26.13 16.40
C PHE A 138 -26.71 -25.28 15.26
N LEU A 139 -25.42 -25.42 14.97
CA LEU A 139 -24.76 -24.66 13.90
C LEU A 139 -25.21 -25.10 12.50
N GLN A 140 -25.44 -26.39 12.29
CA GLN A 140 -25.96 -26.93 11.02
C GLN A 140 -27.43 -26.52 10.80
N GLU A 141 -28.28 -26.59 11.84
CA GLU A 141 -29.68 -26.17 11.75
C GLU A 141 -29.85 -24.66 11.58
N SER A 142 -28.92 -23.87 12.14
CA SER A 142 -29.03 -22.40 12.18
C SER A 142 -28.87 -21.72 10.83
N LYS A 143 -28.32 -22.39 9.80
CA LYS A 143 -28.16 -21.87 8.42
C LYS A 143 -27.58 -20.46 8.36
N PHE A 144 -26.30 -20.35 8.65
CA PHE A 144 -25.54 -19.11 8.46
C PHE A 144 -25.23 -18.87 6.99
N ASP A 145 -25.08 -17.60 6.61
CA ASP A 145 -24.70 -17.19 5.26
C ASP A 145 -23.18 -17.03 5.11
N ALA A 146 -22.48 -16.70 6.20
CA ALA A 146 -21.02 -16.56 6.25
C ALA A 146 -20.43 -16.86 7.63
N LEU A 147 -19.12 -17.08 7.68
CA LEU A 147 -18.34 -17.25 8.92
C LEU A 147 -17.23 -16.18 9.05
N PHE A 148 -17.24 -15.41 10.13
CA PHE A 148 -16.20 -14.43 10.47
C PHE A 148 -15.30 -14.97 11.58
N THR A 149 -13.98 -15.05 11.34
CA THR A 149 -13.01 -15.62 12.29
C THR A 149 -11.71 -14.82 12.30
N ASP A 150 -10.96 -14.85 13.40
CA ASP A 150 -9.53 -14.54 13.34
C ASP A 150 -8.78 -15.83 12.91
N PRO A 151 -7.98 -15.81 11.82
CA PRO A 151 -7.34 -17.00 11.28
C PRO A 151 -6.02 -17.37 11.98
N ALA A 152 -5.64 -16.69 13.08
CA ALA A 152 -4.43 -17.03 13.84
C ALA A 152 -4.32 -18.52 14.20
N LEU A 153 -5.46 -19.18 14.35
CA LEU A 153 -5.61 -20.60 14.61
C LEU A 153 -6.62 -21.21 13.62
N PRO A 154 -6.44 -22.48 13.19
CA PRO A 154 -7.31 -23.10 12.20
C PRO A 154 -8.80 -23.27 12.55
N CYS A 155 -9.27 -22.91 13.75
CA CYS A 155 -10.57 -23.41 14.23
C CYS A 155 -11.78 -22.96 13.41
N GLY A 156 -11.96 -21.64 13.23
CA GLY A 156 -13.01 -21.11 12.36
C GLY A 156 -12.84 -21.50 10.89
N VAL A 157 -11.62 -21.82 10.48
CA VAL A 157 -11.28 -22.27 9.11
C VAL A 157 -11.70 -23.73 8.88
N ILE A 158 -11.54 -24.60 9.89
CA ILE A 158 -12.06 -25.99 9.88
C ILE A 158 -13.59 -25.97 9.95
N LEU A 159 -14.16 -25.15 10.82
CA LEU A 159 -15.62 -25.05 10.98
C LEU A 159 -16.31 -24.46 9.74
N ALA A 160 -15.67 -23.51 9.03
CA ALA A 160 -16.17 -23.01 7.75
C ALA A 160 -16.24 -24.12 6.68
N GLU A 161 -15.21 -24.96 6.57
CA GLU A 161 -15.20 -26.11 5.65
C GLU A 161 -16.25 -27.15 6.05
N TYR A 162 -16.42 -27.43 7.34
CA TYR A 162 -17.39 -28.39 7.86
C TYR A 162 -18.84 -27.97 7.60
N LEU A 163 -19.14 -26.67 7.74
CA LEU A 163 -20.47 -26.10 7.49
C LEU A 163 -20.68 -25.69 6.01
N GLY A 164 -19.64 -25.72 5.17
CA GLY A 164 -19.69 -25.29 3.77
C GLY A 164 -19.79 -23.78 3.55
N LEU A 165 -19.42 -22.96 4.55
CA LEU A 165 -19.64 -21.52 4.57
C LEU A 165 -18.51 -20.73 3.88
N PRO A 166 -18.83 -19.62 3.17
CA PRO A 166 -17.82 -18.63 2.80
C PRO A 166 -17.27 -17.98 4.08
N SER A 167 -15.96 -17.76 4.12
CA SER A 167 -15.29 -17.31 5.35
C SER A 167 -14.50 -16.02 5.16
N ILE A 168 -14.62 -15.14 6.15
CA ILE A 168 -14.03 -13.80 6.21
C ILE A 168 -13.06 -13.79 7.40
N TYR A 169 -11.82 -13.41 7.15
CA TYR A 169 -10.73 -13.52 8.12
C TYR A 169 -10.26 -12.14 8.60
N LEU A 170 -10.48 -11.80 9.87
CA LEU A 170 -9.93 -10.58 10.48
C LEU A 170 -8.59 -10.89 11.14
N PHE A 171 -7.51 -10.20 10.76
CA PHE A 171 -6.19 -10.69 11.13
C PHE A 171 -5.11 -9.63 11.33
N ARG A 172 -4.20 -9.86 12.28
CA ARG A 172 -3.06 -8.96 12.56
C ARG A 172 -1.74 -9.40 11.91
N GLY A 173 -1.73 -10.51 11.18
CA GLY A 173 -0.53 -11.12 10.60
C GLY A 173 -0.05 -12.34 11.40
N PHE A 174 0.43 -13.37 10.71
CA PHE A 174 0.96 -14.57 11.36
C PHE A 174 2.38 -14.28 11.87
N PRO A 175 2.85 -15.04 12.88
CA PRO A 175 4.28 -15.23 13.06
C PRO A 175 4.91 -15.60 11.71
N CYS A 176 5.87 -14.77 11.26
CA CYS A 176 6.58 -14.97 10.00
C CYS A 176 5.71 -14.85 8.73
N SER A 177 4.78 -13.87 8.71
CA SER A 177 4.08 -13.37 7.50
C SER A 177 3.27 -14.41 6.71
N LEU A 178 2.88 -15.52 7.34
CA LEU A 178 2.36 -16.70 6.64
C LEU A 178 1.09 -16.42 5.81
N GLU A 179 0.29 -15.40 6.14
CA GLU A 179 -0.91 -15.00 5.37
C GLU A 179 -0.58 -14.69 3.91
N HIS A 180 0.64 -14.19 3.64
CA HIS A 180 1.12 -13.95 2.29
C HIS A 180 1.43 -15.28 1.58
N ARG A 181 2.13 -16.21 2.24
CA ARG A 181 2.41 -17.57 1.73
C ARG A 181 1.12 -18.40 1.51
N LEU A 182 0.09 -18.21 2.34
CA LEU A 182 -1.20 -18.87 2.21
C LEU A 182 -1.93 -18.40 0.94
N ASN A 183 -2.14 -17.08 0.81
CA ASN A 183 -2.77 -16.45 -0.36
C ASN A 183 -1.94 -16.52 -1.65
N ARG A 184 -0.66 -16.91 -1.57
CA ARG A 184 0.35 -16.79 -2.64
C ARG A 184 0.66 -15.33 -3.02
N SER A 185 0.46 -14.41 -2.08
CA SER A 185 0.97 -13.04 -2.17
C SER A 185 2.52 -13.07 -2.17
N PRO A 186 3.18 -12.37 -3.09
CA PRO A 186 4.64 -12.30 -3.18
C PRO A 186 5.25 -11.58 -1.97
N GLU A 187 6.21 -12.22 -1.31
CA GLU A 187 6.86 -11.66 -0.13
C GLU A 187 8.40 -11.78 -0.25
N PRO A 188 9.08 -10.82 -0.93
CA PRO A 188 10.49 -10.99 -1.28
C PRO A 188 11.44 -10.86 -0.07
N VAL A 189 12.08 -11.97 0.30
CA VAL A 189 13.09 -12.07 1.38
C VAL A 189 14.31 -11.16 1.21
N SER A 190 14.45 -10.52 0.05
CA SER A 190 15.50 -9.57 -0.30
C SER A 190 15.33 -8.19 0.35
N TYR A 191 14.08 -7.77 0.65
CA TYR A 191 13.76 -6.51 1.34
C TYR A 191 12.59 -6.60 2.33
N ILE A 192 11.91 -7.75 2.47
CA ILE A 192 10.94 -7.96 3.55
C ILE A 192 11.64 -8.69 4.71
N PRO A 193 11.86 -8.02 5.86
CA PRO A 193 12.51 -8.61 7.02
C PRO A 193 11.62 -9.66 7.68
N ARG A 194 12.25 -10.71 8.22
CA ARG A 194 11.59 -11.89 8.77
C ARG A 194 11.38 -11.75 10.27
N CYS A 195 10.41 -12.51 10.79
CA CYS A 195 10.15 -12.65 12.22
C CYS A 195 11.45 -12.84 13.04
N TYR A 196 11.54 -12.15 14.17
CA TYR A 196 12.65 -12.23 15.12
C TYR A 196 14.06 -11.84 14.59
N THR A 197 14.18 -11.34 13.36
CA THR A 197 15.47 -10.87 12.81
C THR A 197 15.86 -9.44 13.22
N GLN A 198 14.88 -8.62 13.61
CA GLN A 198 15.06 -7.19 13.93
C GLN A 198 15.66 -6.35 12.79
N LEU A 199 15.48 -6.78 11.53
CA LEU A 199 15.98 -6.10 10.34
C LEU A 199 14.95 -5.10 9.78
N SER A 200 15.43 -4.12 9.01
CA SER A 200 14.60 -3.24 8.19
C SER A 200 14.51 -3.74 6.74
N ASN A 201 13.84 -3.00 5.86
CA ASN A 201 13.87 -3.25 4.42
C ASN A 201 15.22 -2.92 3.75
N GLN A 202 16.10 -2.17 4.40
CA GLN A 202 17.44 -1.82 3.90
C GLN A 202 18.50 -2.78 4.46
N MET A 203 18.53 -4.00 3.91
CA MET A 203 19.46 -5.06 4.36
C MET A 203 20.77 -5.10 3.56
N THR A 204 21.90 -5.04 4.26
CA THR A 204 23.22 -5.44 3.73
C THR A 204 23.25 -6.93 3.36
N PHE A 205 24.27 -7.39 2.62
CA PHE A 205 24.39 -8.80 2.22
C PHE A 205 24.38 -9.79 3.42
N PRO A 206 25.12 -9.59 4.53
CA PRO A 206 25.04 -10.46 5.71
C PRO A 206 23.64 -10.45 6.36
N GLN A 207 22.95 -9.31 6.38
CA GLN A 207 21.58 -9.21 6.89
C GLN A 207 20.61 -9.97 5.98
N ARG A 208 20.70 -9.83 4.65
CA ARG A 208 19.91 -10.64 3.69
C ARG A 208 20.18 -12.14 3.84
N LEU A 209 21.41 -12.55 4.12
CA LEU A 209 21.77 -13.94 4.40
C LEU A 209 21.07 -14.47 5.67
N VAL A 210 21.11 -13.72 6.78
CA VAL A 210 20.38 -14.07 8.01
C VAL A 210 18.87 -14.11 7.76
N ASN A 211 18.34 -13.14 7.01
CA ASN A 211 16.93 -13.07 6.64
C ASN A 211 16.48 -14.27 5.80
N PHE A 212 17.28 -14.67 4.81
CA PHE A 212 17.02 -15.83 3.97
C PHE A 212 17.08 -17.14 4.79
N LEU A 213 18.02 -17.25 5.74
CA LEU A 213 18.09 -18.40 6.65
C LEU A 213 16.87 -18.47 7.58
N ALA A 214 16.39 -17.35 8.11
CA ALA A 214 15.15 -17.29 8.89
C ALA A 214 13.94 -17.75 8.04
N TYR A 215 13.81 -17.25 6.81
CA TYR A 215 12.76 -17.67 5.86
C TYR A 215 12.73 -19.19 5.60
N LEU A 216 13.88 -19.86 5.52
CA LEU A 216 13.95 -21.31 5.34
C LEU A 216 13.46 -22.11 6.56
N LEU A 217 13.42 -21.50 7.76
CA LEU A 217 13.00 -22.16 9.01
C LEU A 217 11.51 -21.98 9.33
N GLU A 218 10.85 -20.94 8.79
CA GLU A 218 9.43 -20.66 9.03
C GLU A 218 8.49 -21.85 8.73
N PRO A 219 8.66 -22.63 7.62
CA PRO A 219 7.74 -23.73 7.32
C PRO A 219 7.82 -24.85 8.36
N TYR A 220 9.00 -25.06 8.95
CA TYR A 220 9.21 -26.03 10.02
C TYR A 220 8.61 -25.55 11.33
N LEU A 221 8.77 -24.26 11.66
CA LEU A 221 8.10 -23.64 12.81
C LEU A 221 6.58 -23.74 12.69
N PHE A 222 6.01 -23.47 11.52
CA PHE A 222 4.57 -23.64 11.28
C PHE A 222 4.12 -25.10 11.50
N HIS A 223 4.84 -26.08 10.95
CA HIS A 223 4.50 -27.49 11.15
C HIS A 223 4.53 -27.89 12.64
N LEU A 224 5.49 -27.40 13.42
CA LEU A 224 5.56 -27.67 14.87
C LEU A 224 4.43 -27.02 15.67
N LEU A 225 3.93 -25.85 15.24
CA LEU A 225 2.86 -25.13 15.93
C LEU A 225 1.45 -25.66 15.59
N PHE A 226 1.25 -26.24 14.39
CA PHE A 226 -0.08 -26.52 13.85
C PHE A 226 -0.36 -27.98 13.45
N SER A 227 0.56 -28.92 13.67
CA SER A 227 0.37 -30.35 13.34
C SER A 227 -0.96 -30.91 13.87
N ASN A 228 -1.25 -30.70 15.16
CA ASN A 228 -2.41 -31.29 15.82
C ASN A 228 -3.75 -30.82 15.23
N TYR A 229 -3.80 -29.59 14.70
CA TYR A 229 -4.98 -29.08 13.97
C TYR A 229 -5.17 -29.75 12.61
N THR A 230 -4.10 -30.29 12.01
CA THR A 230 -4.14 -31.05 10.75
C THR A 230 -4.79 -32.41 10.98
N ASP A 231 -4.43 -33.07 12.10
CA ASP A 231 -5.02 -34.33 12.54
C ASP A 231 -6.51 -34.14 12.89
N LEU A 232 -6.84 -33.16 13.75
CA LEU A 232 -8.22 -32.82 14.12
C LEU A 232 -9.08 -32.42 12.90
N ALA A 233 -8.54 -31.63 11.97
CA ALA A 233 -9.25 -31.30 10.73
C ALA A 233 -9.52 -32.54 9.87
N SER A 234 -8.57 -33.49 9.83
CA SER A 234 -8.71 -34.71 9.02
C SER A 234 -9.71 -35.70 9.62
N GLU A 235 -9.79 -35.76 10.95
CA GLU A 235 -10.81 -36.50 11.70
C GLU A 235 -12.21 -35.92 11.44
N ILE A 236 -12.42 -34.63 11.72
CA ILE A 236 -13.72 -33.94 11.61
C ILE A 236 -14.25 -33.88 10.17
N LEU A 237 -13.37 -33.77 9.17
CA LEU A 237 -13.74 -33.71 7.75
C LEU A 237 -13.71 -35.08 7.05
N GLY A 238 -13.36 -36.16 7.77
CA GLY A 238 -13.35 -37.54 7.25
C GLY A 238 -12.41 -37.79 6.06
N ARG A 239 -11.36 -36.98 5.91
CA ARG A 239 -10.44 -37.01 4.75
C ARG A 239 -9.08 -36.40 5.11
N GLU A 240 -8.05 -36.70 4.33
CA GLU A 240 -6.74 -36.03 4.48
C GLU A 240 -6.88 -34.52 4.20
N VAL A 241 -6.29 -33.69 5.08
CA VAL A 241 -6.35 -32.22 5.01
C VAL A 241 -4.94 -31.63 4.99
N ASP A 242 -4.68 -30.74 4.02
CA ASP A 242 -3.58 -29.77 4.09
C ASP A 242 -4.13 -28.42 4.58
N LEU A 243 -3.64 -27.94 5.74
CA LEU A 243 -4.06 -26.65 6.28
C LEU A 243 -3.76 -25.47 5.33
N PHE A 244 -2.67 -25.51 4.53
CA PHE A 244 -2.40 -24.45 3.55
C PHE A 244 -3.46 -24.39 2.45
N THR A 245 -4.07 -25.51 2.10
CA THR A 245 -5.16 -25.60 1.12
C THR A 245 -6.51 -25.28 1.75
N LEU A 246 -6.68 -25.52 3.05
CA LEU A 246 -7.86 -25.12 3.81
C LEU A 246 -7.98 -23.59 3.96
N TYR A 247 -6.94 -22.92 4.46
CA TYR A 247 -6.89 -21.45 4.59
C TYR A 247 -7.08 -20.71 3.25
N ARG A 248 -6.73 -21.33 2.12
CA ARG A 248 -6.95 -20.74 0.77
C ARG A 248 -8.40 -20.63 0.36
N LYS A 249 -9.34 -21.19 1.13
CA LYS A 249 -10.79 -21.01 0.94
C LYS A 249 -11.34 -19.71 1.56
N GLY A 250 -10.53 -19.00 2.35
CA GLY A 250 -10.89 -17.68 2.89
C GLY A 250 -11.22 -16.69 1.77
N SER A 251 -12.47 -16.24 1.75
CA SER A 251 -13.03 -15.40 0.68
C SER A 251 -12.50 -13.96 0.74
N LEU A 252 -12.27 -13.44 1.95
CA LEU A 252 -11.71 -12.11 2.18
C LEU A 252 -10.81 -12.10 3.42
N TRP A 253 -9.67 -11.43 3.36
CA TRP A 253 -8.74 -11.21 4.46
C TRP A 253 -8.72 -9.71 4.80
N LEU A 254 -9.15 -9.36 6.02
CA LEU A 254 -9.13 -8.03 6.58
C LEU A 254 -7.89 -7.88 7.49
N LEU A 255 -6.85 -7.23 6.98
CA LEU A 255 -5.58 -7.03 7.67
C LEU A 255 -5.69 -5.81 8.62
N ARG A 256 -5.54 -6.02 9.93
CA ARG A 256 -5.58 -5.01 11.00
C ARG A 256 -4.31 -4.12 11.05
N TYR A 257 -3.67 -3.92 9.90
CA TYR A 257 -2.46 -3.12 9.71
C TYR A 257 -2.50 -2.43 8.35
N ASP A 258 -1.56 -1.53 8.10
CA ASP A 258 -1.43 -0.76 6.85
C ASP A 258 0.04 -0.34 6.60
N PHE A 259 0.29 0.29 5.45
CA PHE A 259 1.63 0.70 5.01
C PHE A 259 2.20 1.96 5.67
N VAL A 260 1.56 2.49 6.73
CA VAL A 260 2.21 3.44 7.65
C VAL A 260 3.16 2.69 8.60
N PHE A 261 2.85 1.43 8.92
CA PHE A 261 3.66 0.59 9.80
C PHE A 261 4.35 -0.60 9.11
N GLU A 262 3.83 -1.03 7.94
CA GLU A 262 4.32 -2.21 7.21
C GLU A 262 5.09 -1.86 5.93
N TYR A 263 6.10 -2.67 5.59
CA TYR A 263 6.90 -2.48 4.38
C TYR A 263 6.10 -2.78 3.10
N PRO A 264 6.03 -1.85 2.13
CA PRO A 264 5.28 -2.03 0.88
C PRO A 264 5.68 -3.29 0.11
N ARG A 265 4.68 -4.13 -0.19
CA ARG A 265 4.82 -5.40 -0.89
C ARG A 265 3.56 -5.74 -1.69
N PRO A 266 3.64 -6.59 -2.74
CA PRO A 266 2.47 -6.96 -3.52
C PRO A 266 1.53 -7.88 -2.73
N VAL A 267 0.23 -7.62 -2.74
CA VAL A 267 -0.79 -8.53 -2.18
C VAL A 267 -1.84 -8.94 -3.20
N MET A 268 -2.51 -10.07 -2.96
CA MET A 268 -3.67 -10.50 -3.73
C MET A 268 -4.91 -9.64 -3.43
N PRO A 269 -5.87 -9.49 -4.37
CA PRO A 269 -6.97 -8.53 -4.23
C PRO A 269 -8.00 -8.86 -3.14
N ASN A 270 -8.00 -10.10 -2.65
CA ASN A 270 -8.80 -10.54 -1.51
C ASN A 270 -8.15 -10.21 -0.15
N MET A 271 -7.10 -9.37 -0.12
CA MET A 271 -6.44 -8.90 1.10
C MET A 271 -6.61 -7.37 1.21
N ALA A 272 -7.51 -6.93 2.09
CA ALA A 272 -7.82 -5.53 2.32
C ALA A 272 -7.20 -5.03 3.64
N PHE A 273 -6.59 -3.85 3.62
CA PHE A 273 -5.96 -3.23 4.78
C PHE A 273 -6.97 -2.34 5.52
N ILE A 274 -7.13 -2.58 6.82
CA ILE A 274 -8.03 -1.86 7.73
C ILE A 274 -7.30 -1.48 9.03
N GLY A 275 -6.08 -0.97 8.90
CA GLY A 275 -5.34 -0.38 10.02
C GLY A 275 -6.15 0.74 10.72
N GLY A 276 -5.90 0.92 12.01
CA GLY A 276 -6.60 1.92 12.81
C GLY A 276 -8.08 1.63 13.16
N ALA A 277 -8.63 0.45 12.83
CA ALA A 277 -10.05 0.14 13.09
C ALA A 277 -10.51 0.32 14.56
N SER A 278 -9.64 0.11 15.55
CA SER A 278 -9.93 0.35 16.97
C SER A 278 -9.58 1.77 17.47
N CYS A 279 -9.16 2.68 16.59
CA CYS A 279 -8.93 4.10 16.91
C CYS A 279 -10.27 4.84 17.00
N LYS A 280 -10.94 4.71 18.14
CA LYS A 280 -12.18 5.43 18.44
C LYS A 280 -11.95 6.94 18.32
N LYS A 281 -12.92 7.66 17.74
CA LYS A 281 -12.96 9.13 17.82
C LYS A 281 -12.91 9.53 19.30
N GLN A 282 -12.13 10.56 19.62
CA GLN A 282 -12.07 11.10 20.98
C GLN A 282 -13.48 11.45 21.46
N GLY A 283 -13.98 10.68 22.43
CA GLY A 283 -15.04 11.16 23.30
C GLY A 283 -14.47 12.30 24.15
N VAL A 284 -15.34 13.21 24.60
CA VAL A 284 -15.01 13.99 25.80
C VAL A 284 -14.93 12.96 26.92
N LEU A 285 -13.75 12.79 27.51
CA LEU A 285 -13.61 12.04 28.77
C LEU A 285 -14.61 12.64 29.75
N SER A 286 -15.55 11.83 30.24
CA SER A 286 -16.45 12.31 31.29
C SER A 286 -15.60 12.69 32.50
N GLN A 287 -15.99 13.72 33.25
CA GLN A 287 -15.21 14.13 34.42
C GLN A 287 -15.06 12.96 35.40
N GLU A 288 -16.08 12.11 35.54
CA GLU A 288 -16.02 10.88 36.33
C GLU A 288 -15.03 9.84 35.77
N GLU A 289 -14.94 9.61 34.45
CA GLU A 289 -13.91 8.71 33.89
C GLU A 289 -12.50 9.29 34.00
N PHE A 290 -12.33 10.59 33.78
CA PHE A 290 -11.04 11.26 33.96
C PHE A 290 -10.60 11.18 35.42
N ASP A 291 -11.44 11.64 36.34
CA ASP A 291 -11.17 11.64 37.78
C ASP A 291 -10.93 10.21 38.27
N ARG A 292 -11.65 9.20 37.79
CA ARG A 292 -11.43 7.80 38.16
C ARG A 292 -10.13 7.22 37.62
N ILE A 293 -9.78 7.49 36.35
CA ILE A 293 -8.50 7.07 35.77
C ILE A 293 -7.33 7.76 36.49
N VAL A 294 -7.49 9.02 36.87
CA VAL A 294 -6.48 9.84 37.57
C VAL A 294 -6.38 9.48 39.06
N GLN A 295 -7.48 9.15 39.73
CA GLN A 295 -7.47 8.72 41.14
C GLN A 295 -6.92 7.31 41.31
N ASP A 296 -7.27 6.36 40.43
CA ASP A 296 -6.71 5.00 40.47
C ASP A 296 -5.23 4.94 40.03
N SER A 297 -4.68 6.00 39.39
CA SER A 297 -3.33 5.97 38.79
C SER A 297 -2.34 7.05 39.24
N SER A 298 -2.75 8.19 39.81
CA SER A 298 -1.86 9.37 39.86
C SER A 298 -2.09 10.42 40.97
N THR A 299 -2.43 10.02 42.20
CA THR A 299 -2.36 10.94 43.38
C THR A 299 -0.96 11.05 44.01
N LEU A 300 0.08 11.34 43.21
CA LEU A 300 1.44 11.62 43.72
C LEU A 300 2.41 12.35 42.75
N ALA A 301 2.00 12.66 41.51
CA ALA A 301 2.93 13.09 40.46
C ALA A 301 2.61 14.44 39.77
N LEU A 302 1.44 15.06 40.05
CA LEU A 302 0.93 16.23 39.33
C LEU A 302 0.24 17.24 40.27
N GLU A 303 1.01 17.84 41.18
CA GLU A 303 0.72 19.16 41.74
C GLU A 303 1.77 20.14 41.19
N ASP A 304 1.34 21.31 40.68
CA ASP A 304 2.26 22.37 40.19
C ASP A 304 2.87 23.17 41.36
N ASP A 305 3.51 22.45 42.29
CA ASP A 305 4.31 23.00 43.37
C ASP A 305 5.66 23.53 42.85
N TYR A 306 6.14 24.63 43.42
CA TYR A 306 7.55 25.02 43.28
C TYR A 306 8.46 23.86 43.70
N PHE A 307 9.53 23.61 42.94
CA PHE A 307 10.40 22.42 43.07
C PHE A 307 10.78 22.04 44.50
N LEU A 308 11.10 23.02 45.36
CA LEU A 308 11.47 22.79 46.77
C LEU A 308 10.30 22.27 47.64
N VAL A 309 9.06 22.65 47.32
CA VAL A 309 7.85 22.19 48.04
C VAL A 309 7.50 20.77 47.61
N ALA A 310 7.50 20.47 46.31
CA ALA A 310 7.32 19.13 45.77
C ALA A 310 8.41 18.16 46.30
N PHE A 311 9.67 18.61 46.31
CA PHE A 311 10.80 17.85 46.86
C PHE A 311 10.66 17.65 48.38
N GLY A 312 10.21 18.65 49.12
CA GLY A 312 9.93 18.55 50.57
C GLY A 312 8.82 17.55 50.90
N LYS A 313 7.70 17.60 50.16
CA LYS A 313 6.62 16.59 50.24
C LYS A 313 7.16 15.18 49.97
N MET A 314 7.95 15.02 48.91
CA MET A 314 8.52 13.72 48.53
C MET A 314 9.55 13.21 49.55
N LYS A 315 10.38 14.07 50.17
CA LYS A 315 11.28 13.70 51.27
C LYS A 315 10.50 13.17 52.47
N ALA A 316 9.48 13.89 52.93
CA ALA A 316 8.64 13.48 54.06
C ALA A 316 7.82 12.21 53.78
N TYR A 317 7.52 11.91 52.51
CA TYR A 317 6.92 10.64 52.10
C TYR A 317 7.92 9.48 52.14
N LEU A 318 9.12 9.68 51.58
CA LEU A 318 10.20 8.68 51.58
C LEU A 318 10.69 8.33 52.99
N GLU A 319 10.75 9.29 53.91
CA GLU A 319 11.10 9.07 55.32
C GLU A 319 10.09 8.14 56.02
N LYS A 320 8.78 8.42 55.87
CA LYS A 320 7.72 7.56 56.41
C LYS A 320 7.75 6.16 55.82
N LEU A 321 8.00 6.07 54.51
CA LEU A 321 8.10 4.81 53.79
C LEU A 321 9.30 3.98 54.28
N PHE A 322 10.45 4.61 54.56
CA PHE A 322 11.62 3.95 55.14
C PHE A 322 11.35 3.40 56.54
N VAL A 323 10.69 4.17 57.41
CA VAL A 323 10.31 3.71 58.76
C VAL A 323 9.38 2.49 58.67
N LEU A 324 8.35 2.54 57.83
CA LEU A 324 7.42 1.42 57.62
C LEU A 324 8.16 0.13 57.17
N PHE A 325 9.14 0.26 56.27
CA PHE A 325 9.95 -0.88 55.82
C PHE A 325 10.97 -1.37 56.86
N GLN A 326 11.45 -0.50 57.76
CA GLN A 326 12.26 -0.91 58.91
C GLN A 326 11.41 -1.72 59.91
N GLU A 327 10.25 -1.19 60.33
CA GLU A 327 9.32 -1.85 61.25
C GLU A 327 8.89 -3.23 60.71
N SER A 328 8.48 -3.28 59.44
CA SER A 328 8.13 -4.53 58.74
C SER A 328 9.28 -5.54 58.70
N CYS A 329 10.53 -5.07 58.68
CA CYS A 329 11.70 -5.94 58.67
C CYS A 329 12.05 -6.46 60.07
N GLU A 330 11.97 -5.60 61.08
CA GLU A 330 12.19 -6.00 62.47
C GLU A 330 11.14 -7.04 62.90
N GLU A 331 9.87 -6.87 62.52
CA GLU A 331 8.82 -7.87 62.77
C GLU A 331 9.09 -9.20 62.05
N LEU A 332 9.50 -9.17 60.77
CA LEU A 332 9.86 -10.35 59.99
C LEU A 332 11.02 -11.14 60.63
N LEU A 333 12.07 -10.45 61.08
CA LEU A 333 13.27 -11.07 61.67
C LEU A 333 13.08 -11.56 63.10
N HIS A 334 12.13 -10.99 63.85
CA HIS A 334 11.78 -11.44 65.20
C HIS A 334 10.73 -12.56 65.23
N ASN A 335 10.07 -12.86 64.09
CA ASN A 335 9.15 -14.00 63.97
C ASN A 335 9.92 -15.33 63.98
N LYS A 336 10.10 -15.90 65.19
CA LYS A 336 10.91 -17.10 65.43
C LYS A 336 10.41 -18.34 64.67
N ASP A 337 9.11 -18.51 64.54
CA ASP A 337 8.54 -19.69 63.90
C ASP A 337 8.79 -19.65 62.39
N LEU A 338 8.53 -18.51 61.74
CA LEU A 338 8.89 -18.28 60.34
C LEU A 338 10.40 -18.43 60.11
N ILE A 339 11.23 -17.86 60.98
CA ILE A 339 12.70 -17.97 60.88
C ILE A 339 13.18 -19.42 61.04
N ASN A 340 12.53 -20.23 61.88
CA ASN A 340 12.83 -21.66 62.02
C ASN A 340 12.40 -22.45 60.77
N ASP A 341 11.21 -22.18 60.22
CA ASP A 341 10.72 -22.80 58.98
C ASP A 341 11.60 -22.44 57.77
N LEU A 342 12.04 -21.18 57.66
CA LEU A 342 12.99 -20.72 56.63
C LEU A 342 14.34 -21.43 56.75
N LYS A 343 14.83 -21.69 57.97
CA LYS A 343 16.06 -22.46 58.22
C LYS A 343 15.89 -23.96 57.92
N ALA A 344 14.77 -24.56 58.29
CA ALA A 344 14.46 -25.95 57.99
C ALA A 344 14.30 -26.19 56.47
N SER A 345 13.71 -25.22 55.76
CA SER A 345 13.46 -25.27 54.31
C SER A 345 14.72 -25.20 53.44
N SER A 346 15.89 -24.90 54.03
CA SER A 346 17.21 -25.05 53.39
C SER A 346 17.38 -24.30 52.05
N PHE A 347 16.99 -23.02 52.00
CA PHE A 347 17.15 -22.18 50.81
C PHE A 347 18.60 -21.79 50.52
N ASP A 348 19.05 -21.87 49.27
CA ASP A 348 20.44 -21.55 48.87
C ASP A 348 20.73 -20.05 48.67
N VAL A 349 19.70 -19.21 48.52
CA VAL A 349 19.83 -17.79 48.13
C VAL A 349 18.59 -16.98 48.54
N VAL A 350 18.77 -15.71 48.92
CA VAL A 350 17.65 -14.75 49.08
C VAL A 350 17.61 -13.80 47.87
N LEU A 351 16.43 -13.68 47.26
CA LEU A 351 16.18 -12.72 46.19
C LEU A 351 15.56 -11.45 46.81
N THR A 352 16.15 -10.28 46.60
CA THR A 352 15.76 -9.03 47.30
C THR A 352 15.86 -7.80 46.39
N ASP A 353 15.15 -6.74 46.74
CA ASP A 353 15.34 -5.40 46.16
C ASP A 353 16.51 -4.68 46.88
N PRO A 354 17.38 -3.91 46.20
CA PRO A 354 18.47 -3.15 46.84
C PRO A 354 18.00 -1.89 47.58
N VAL A 355 16.81 -1.35 47.28
CA VAL A 355 16.25 -0.17 47.94
C VAL A 355 15.70 -0.52 49.33
N PHE A 356 15.32 -1.79 49.55
CA PHE A 356 14.76 -2.27 50.81
C PHE A 356 15.70 -3.31 51.44
N PRO A 357 16.54 -2.94 52.43
CA PRO A 357 17.65 -3.77 52.89
C PRO A 357 17.23 -5.08 53.58
N CYS A 358 15.94 -5.28 53.86
CA CYS A 358 15.47 -6.39 54.68
C CYS A 358 15.86 -7.77 54.14
N GLY A 359 15.70 -8.03 52.84
CA GLY A 359 16.08 -9.32 52.25
C GLY A 359 17.59 -9.55 52.28
N ALA A 360 18.40 -8.49 52.25
CA ALA A 360 19.85 -8.59 52.44
C ALA A 360 20.22 -8.92 53.89
N VAL A 361 19.56 -8.30 54.87
CA VAL A 361 19.72 -8.62 56.31
C VAL A 361 19.25 -10.05 56.60
N LEU A 362 18.12 -10.47 56.04
CA LEU A 362 17.61 -11.85 56.14
C LEU A 362 18.61 -12.85 55.52
N SER A 363 19.25 -12.52 54.39
CA SER A 363 20.29 -13.36 53.79
C SER A 363 21.47 -13.58 54.75
N GLN A 364 21.94 -12.51 55.42
CA GLN A 364 23.01 -12.61 56.42
C GLN A 364 22.55 -13.40 57.65
N TYR A 365 21.31 -13.22 58.09
CA TYR A 365 20.72 -13.92 59.25
C TYR A 365 20.48 -15.42 59.00
N LEU A 366 20.24 -15.80 57.74
CA LEU A 366 20.17 -17.18 57.26
C LEU A 366 21.53 -17.73 56.79
N ALA A 367 22.58 -16.90 56.78
CA ALA A 367 23.95 -17.22 56.31
C ALA A 367 24.06 -17.67 54.85
N ILE A 368 23.21 -17.13 53.97
CA ILE A 368 23.11 -17.47 52.53
C ILE A 368 23.23 -16.21 51.67
N PRO A 369 23.72 -16.30 50.41
CA PRO A 369 23.91 -15.13 49.55
C PRO A 369 22.61 -14.39 49.24
N ALA A 370 22.70 -13.05 49.14
CA ALA A 370 21.67 -12.21 48.53
C ALA A 370 21.93 -12.04 47.02
N VAL A 371 20.86 -12.04 46.22
CA VAL A 371 20.85 -11.60 44.83
C VAL A 371 19.86 -10.44 44.69
N PHE A 372 20.36 -9.29 44.27
CA PHE A 372 19.59 -8.07 44.13
C PHE A 372 18.92 -7.97 42.75
N PHE A 373 17.64 -7.59 42.73
CA PHE A 373 16.87 -7.31 41.51
C PHE A 373 16.60 -5.82 41.40
N LEU A 374 17.25 -5.16 40.44
CA LEU A 374 17.00 -3.74 40.14
C LEU A 374 15.82 -3.61 39.18
N ARG A 375 14.95 -2.61 39.44
CA ARG A 375 14.09 -2.01 38.41
C ARG A 375 14.36 -0.51 38.22
N PHE A 376 14.81 0.17 39.26
CA PHE A 376 15.27 1.56 39.27
C PHE A 376 16.04 1.80 40.58
N ILE A 377 17.11 2.60 40.57
CA ILE A 377 17.68 3.19 41.79
C ILE A 377 17.80 4.71 41.55
N PRO A 378 17.31 5.57 42.47
CA PRO A 378 17.53 7.01 42.35
C PRO A 378 19.02 7.37 42.58
N CYS A 379 19.45 8.48 42.00
CA CYS A 379 20.74 9.13 42.30
C CYS A 379 22.00 8.33 41.90
N ASP A 380 21.98 7.65 40.74
CA ASP A 380 23.16 7.04 40.09
C ASP A 380 23.91 5.94 40.88
N PHE A 381 23.35 5.44 41.99
CA PHE A 381 23.94 4.34 42.76
C PHE A 381 24.15 3.05 41.94
N ASP A 382 23.36 2.84 40.88
CA ASP A 382 23.56 1.76 39.90
C ASP A 382 24.80 2.01 39.03
N VAL A 383 25.02 3.25 38.60
CA VAL A 383 26.20 3.68 37.84
C VAL A 383 27.47 3.59 38.68
N GLU A 384 27.45 4.11 39.90
CA GLU A 384 28.58 4.09 40.83
C GLU A 384 28.90 2.65 41.28
N GLY A 385 27.88 1.86 41.62
CA GLY A 385 28.03 0.45 42.02
C GLY A 385 28.49 -0.49 40.90
N THR A 386 28.27 -0.15 39.63
CA THR A 386 28.73 -0.94 38.46
C THR A 386 29.95 -0.36 37.75
N GLN A 387 30.44 0.81 38.17
CA GLN A 387 31.52 1.57 37.52
C GLN A 387 31.27 1.87 36.02
N CYS A 388 30.01 1.93 35.59
CA CYS A 388 29.68 2.27 34.20
C CYS A 388 29.87 3.77 33.91
N LEU A 389 30.35 4.10 32.70
CA LEU A 389 30.50 5.49 32.27
C LEU A 389 29.17 6.07 31.77
N ASN A 390 28.48 6.82 32.63
CA ASN A 390 27.26 7.57 32.28
C ASN A 390 27.55 9.09 32.12
N PRO A 391 27.91 9.58 30.93
CA PRO A 391 28.33 10.97 30.74
C PRO A 391 27.13 11.95 30.72
N SER A 392 26.90 12.60 31.86
CA SER A 392 25.94 13.71 32.07
C SER A 392 26.06 14.89 31.07
N LEU A 393 27.11 14.94 30.25
CA LEU A 393 27.28 15.89 29.15
C LEU A 393 26.36 15.61 27.95
N TYR A 394 25.83 14.39 27.79
CA TYR A 394 25.06 13.97 26.61
C TYR A 394 23.73 13.28 26.96
N ILE A 395 23.62 12.71 28.16
CA ILE A 395 22.44 12.00 28.63
C ILE A 395 21.67 12.92 29.61
N PRO A 396 20.43 13.35 29.32
CA PRO A 396 19.60 14.10 30.25
C PRO A 396 19.41 13.35 31.57
N ARG A 397 19.55 14.04 32.70
CA ARG A 397 19.31 13.47 34.03
C ARG A 397 17.83 13.50 34.38
N LEU A 398 17.40 12.49 35.13
CA LEU A 398 16.00 12.35 35.58
C LEU A 398 15.53 13.62 36.31
N ALA A 399 14.24 13.94 36.17
CA ALA A 399 13.61 15.19 36.61
C ALA A 399 14.13 16.50 35.98
N THR A 400 15.21 16.49 35.17
CA THR A 400 15.53 17.63 34.31
C THR A 400 14.67 17.58 33.03
N ARG A 401 13.96 18.67 32.70
CA ARG A 401 13.17 18.78 31.44
C ARG A 401 14.07 19.02 30.20
N ASN A 402 15.23 18.37 30.14
CA ASN A 402 16.24 18.51 29.09
C ASN A 402 16.03 17.47 27.96
N SER A 403 16.21 17.87 26.71
CA SER A 403 16.31 16.95 25.57
C SER A 403 17.75 16.46 25.35
N ASP A 404 17.93 15.44 24.50
CA ASP A 404 19.24 14.98 23.99
C ASP A 404 20.10 16.13 23.42
N ARG A 405 19.44 17.14 22.83
CA ARG A 405 20.08 18.33 22.23
C ARG A 405 20.32 19.47 23.22
N MET A 406 20.81 19.17 24.42
CA MET A 406 21.13 20.17 25.45
C MET A 406 22.06 21.29 24.93
N THR A 407 21.73 22.55 25.25
CA THR A 407 22.68 23.68 25.16
C THR A 407 23.82 23.54 26.18
N PHE A 408 24.90 24.31 26.05
CA PHE A 408 26.00 24.28 27.02
C PHE A 408 25.53 24.52 28.47
N LEU A 409 24.70 25.54 28.70
CA LEU A 409 24.16 25.84 30.03
C LEU A 409 23.26 24.72 30.57
N GLN A 410 22.49 24.05 29.71
CA GLN A 410 21.73 22.86 30.09
C GLN A 410 22.66 21.70 30.48
N ARG A 411 23.72 21.41 29.71
CA ARG A 411 24.71 20.37 30.05
C ARG A 411 25.38 20.65 31.40
N VAL A 412 25.74 21.91 31.66
CA VAL A 412 26.31 22.35 32.95
C VAL A 412 25.32 22.12 34.10
N LYS A 413 24.05 22.53 33.95
CA LYS A 413 23.00 22.24 34.95
C LYS A 413 22.79 20.74 35.14
N ASN A 414 22.81 19.97 34.05
CA ASN A 414 22.65 18.51 34.01
C ASN A 414 23.83 17.77 34.67
N MET A 415 25.04 18.35 34.69
CA MET A 415 26.19 17.86 35.43
C MET A 415 26.14 18.19 36.93
N PHE A 416 25.61 19.35 37.33
CA PHE A 416 25.51 19.73 38.75
C PHE A 416 24.30 19.11 39.48
N TYR A 417 23.27 18.67 38.75
CA TYR A 417 22.06 18.10 39.34
C TYR A 417 22.33 16.86 40.23
N PRO A 418 23.13 15.84 39.82
CA PRO A 418 23.45 14.71 40.70
C PRO A 418 24.28 15.11 41.92
N LEU A 419 25.24 16.04 41.77
CA LEU A 419 26.04 16.55 42.90
C LEU A 419 25.18 17.21 43.98
N THR A 420 24.12 17.93 43.59
CA THR A 420 23.17 18.52 44.55
C THR A 420 22.33 17.43 45.22
N LEU A 421 21.99 16.37 44.49
CA LEU A 421 21.10 15.30 44.96
C LEU A 421 21.82 14.36 45.96
N ASN A 422 23.06 13.94 45.66
CA ASN A 422 23.85 13.07 46.53
C ASN A 422 24.21 13.78 47.86
N TYR A 423 24.57 15.06 47.80
CA TYR A 423 24.88 15.88 49.00
C TYR A 423 23.67 16.06 49.95
N LEU A 424 22.44 15.88 49.45
CA LEU A 424 21.22 15.89 50.27
C LEU A 424 20.85 14.51 50.84
N LEU A 425 21.28 13.42 50.18
CA LEU A 425 21.11 12.06 50.71
C LEU A 425 22.03 11.78 51.90
N ASP A 426 23.29 12.23 51.86
CA ASP A 426 24.23 12.08 52.99
C ASP A 426 23.68 12.69 54.31
N PHE A 427 22.87 13.76 54.20
CA PHE A 427 22.21 14.41 55.34
C PHE A 427 20.98 13.65 55.88
N SER A 428 20.56 12.55 55.24
CA SER A 428 19.31 11.84 55.53
C SER A 428 19.50 10.52 56.30
N SER A 429 20.73 10.15 56.67
CA SER A 429 21.05 8.88 57.33
C SER A 429 21.11 8.99 58.88
N PRO A 430 20.25 8.28 59.64
CA PRO A 430 20.26 8.31 61.10
C PRO A 430 21.17 7.20 61.70
N SER A 431 22.43 7.56 61.96
CA SER A 431 23.49 6.71 62.56
C SER A 431 24.06 5.61 61.62
N SER A 432 25.27 5.07 61.82
CA SER A 432 26.15 5.12 63.01
C SER A 432 27.64 5.36 62.71
N SER A 433 28.41 5.58 63.77
CA SER A 433 29.82 5.99 63.81
C SER A 433 30.87 4.95 63.39
N THR A 434 32.12 5.42 63.24
CA THR A 434 33.40 4.72 62.93
C THR A 434 33.70 4.56 61.43
N SER A 435 34.92 4.84 60.92
CA SER A 435 36.14 5.39 61.56
C SER A 435 36.98 6.28 60.61
N THR A 436 37.50 7.38 61.18
CA THR A 436 38.72 8.12 60.78
C THR A 436 39.07 8.26 59.28
N LEU A 437 38.80 9.44 58.69
CA LEU A 437 39.81 10.23 57.96
C LEU A 437 39.39 11.70 57.77
N SER A 438 40.35 12.54 57.39
CA SER A 438 40.31 14.01 57.43
C SER A 438 39.35 14.69 56.44
N TRP A 439 38.52 15.60 56.93
CA TRP A 439 38.18 16.84 56.21
C TRP A 439 39.39 17.81 56.31
N PRO A 440 39.69 18.63 55.29
CA PRO A 440 39.07 19.97 55.21
C PRO A 440 38.81 20.53 53.78
N PHE A 441 38.29 21.77 53.75
CA PHE A 441 38.20 22.74 52.64
C PHE A 441 37.07 22.69 51.59
N SER A 442 36.54 21.55 51.16
CA SER A 442 35.47 21.57 50.12
C SER A 442 34.11 22.13 50.61
N THR A 443 33.84 22.08 51.91
CA THR A 443 32.55 22.42 52.53
C THR A 443 32.14 23.90 52.41
N ILE A 444 33.09 24.79 52.13
CA ILE A 444 32.86 26.24 52.17
C ILE A 444 32.52 26.81 50.77
N LEU A 445 32.84 26.11 49.68
CA LEU A 445 32.70 26.65 48.32
C LEU A 445 31.31 26.43 47.70
N LEU A 446 30.64 25.31 47.99
CA LEU A 446 29.34 24.99 47.40
C LEU A 446 28.18 25.81 47.99
N VAL A 447 28.15 25.98 49.31
CA VAL A 447 27.09 26.72 50.03
C VAL A 447 27.08 28.22 49.67
N VAL A 448 28.25 28.79 49.37
CA VAL A 448 28.42 30.23 49.09
C VAL A 448 28.07 30.60 47.64
N ILE A 449 28.13 29.66 46.69
CA ILE A 449 27.95 29.95 45.26
C ILE A 449 26.50 29.73 44.76
N PHE A 450 25.77 28.74 45.27
CA PHE A 450 24.48 28.35 44.69
C PHE A 450 23.23 28.88 45.42
N LEU A 451 23.34 29.39 46.64
CA LEU A 451 22.20 29.93 47.39
C LEU A 451 21.50 31.19 46.80
N PRO A 452 22.11 32.01 45.90
CA PRO A 452 21.41 33.15 45.29
C PRO A 452 20.51 32.82 44.08
N LEU A 453 20.68 31.66 43.43
CA LEU A 453 20.17 31.44 42.05
C LEU A 453 18.77 30.80 41.93
N THR A 454 18.02 30.73 43.03
CA THR A 454 16.58 30.39 43.05
C THR A 454 15.67 31.59 43.33
N ILE A 455 16.22 32.80 43.53
CA ILE A 455 15.44 34.02 43.78
C ILE A 455 15.37 34.89 42.52
N SER A 456 14.48 34.52 41.60
CA SER A 456 13.89 35.40 40.57
C SER A 456 12.59 34.77 40.08
N VAL A 457 11.53 34.97 40.86
CA VAL A 457 10.16 34.60 40.50
C VAL A 457 9.64 35.57 39.45
N GLU A 458 9.22 34.99 38.32
CA GLU A 458 8.16 35.43 37.40
C GLU A 458 7.93 36.93 37.19
N VAL A 459 8.40 37.43 36.04
CA VAL A 459 7.65 38.43 35.25
C VAL A 459 7.58 37.93 33.82
N ASP A 460 6.37 37.62 33.35
CA ASP A 460 6.09 37.37 31.93
C ASP A 460 6.05 38.71 31.16
N MET A 461 6.65 38.76 29.98
CA MET A 461 6.47 39.84 29.00
C MET A 461 6.76 39.36 27.57
N ASP A 462 5.67 39.22 26.81
CA ASP A 462 5.59 39.10 25.36
C ASP A 462 6.33 40.23 24.60
N ARG A 463 6.64 39.99 23.31
CA ARG A 463 7.26 40.87 22.28
C ARG A 463 8.80 40.95 22.31
N LYS A 464 9.52 40.85 21.18
CA LYS A 464 9.16 40.84 19.74
C LYS A 464 10.22 40.09 18.89
N LEU A 465 9.86 39.77 17.64
CA LEU A 465 10.71 39.26 16.54
C LEU A 465 12.02 40.08 16.35
N PRO A 466 13.11 39.54 15.72
CA PRO A 466 13.17 38.37 14.81
C PRO A 466 14.31 37.35 15.10
N ILE A 467 14.52 36.36 14.21
CA ILE A 467 15.70 35.46 14.20
C ILE A 467 16.37 35.45 12.81
N PRO A 468 17.58 36.01 12.70
CA PRO A 468 18.75 35.31 12.14
C PRO A 468 20.07 35.67 12.91
N PRO A 469 21.25 35.06 12.63
CA PRO A 469 21.60 33.73 12.11
C PRO A 469 22.71 33.02 12.97
N LEU A 470 23.43 32.05 12.38
CA LEU A 470 24.74 31.46 12.77
C LEU A 470 25.85 32.55 12.99
N PRO A 471 27.06 32.31 13.59
CA PRO A 471 27.90 31.08 13.45
C PRO A 471 28.96 30.72 14.58
N GLN A 472 29.80 29.69 14.32
CA GLN A 472 31.30 29.53 14.47
C GLN A 472 32.12 30.23 15.61
N ASP A 473 33.35 29.83 16.04
CA ASP A 473 34.28 28.67 15.85
C ASP A 473 35.51 28.81 16.83
N LYS A 474 36.56 27.95 16.67
CA LYS A 474 38.03 28.20 16.87
C LYS A 474 38.72 27.65 18.14
N GLU A 475 40.04 27.38 18.18
CA GLU A 475 41.13 27.39 17.13
C GLU A 475 41.99 26.08 17.20
N LYS A 476 43.33 25.87 17.05
CA LYS A 476 44.64 26.59 16.80
C LYS A 476 45.71 25.49 16.45
N GLU A 477 46.96 25.63 15.95
CA GLU A 477 47.88 26.64 15.35
C GLU A 477 48.70 25.87 14.23
N ASP A 478 50.01 25.90 13.85
CA ASP A 478 51.26 26.64 14.14
C ASP A 478 52.22 26.79 12.90
N ARG A 479 53.48 26.27 12.92
CA ARG A 479 54.67 26.80 12.17
C ARG A 479 55.84 25.78 12.04
N PRO A 480 57.07 26.09 11.50
CA PRO A 480 57.63 27.22 10.70
C PRO A 480 58.50 26.74 9.44
N PRO A 481 59.56 27.41 8.89
CA PRO A 481 59.54 28.55 7.93
C PRO A 481 60.49 28.41 6.65
N PRO A 482 61.24 29.39 6.06
CA PRO A 482 61.35 29.60 4.57
C PRO A 482 62.80 29.65 3.97
N PRO A 483 63.16 30.12 2.72
CA PRO A 483 63.17 31.55 2.25
C PRO A 483 63.09 31.93 0.71
N MET A 484 62.77 33.23 0.41
CA MET A 484 63.22 34.17 -0.68
C MET A 484 63.08 33.95 -2.24
N GLU A 485 62.21 34.76 -2.90
CA GLU A 485 62.43 35.87 -3.91
C GLU A 485 63.35 35.77 -5.19
N PRO A 486 63.28 36.70 -6.21
CA PRO A 486 62.16 37.50 -6.83
C PRO A 486 62.24 37.81 -8.39
N LYS A 487 61.34 38.70 -8.92
CA LYS A 487 61.37 39.53 -10.19
C LYS A 487 60.96 38.91 -11.56
N ASP A 488 60.37 39.56 -12.59
CA ASP A 488 59.64 40.84 -12.93
C ASP A 488 58.94 40.59 -14.35
N GLU A 489 58.12 41.39 -15.10
CA GLU A 489 57.48 42.73 -15.06
C GLU A 489 56.09 42.77 -15.84
N TYR A 490 55.81 43.73 -16.76
CA TYR A 490 54.55 44.06 -17.51
C TYR A 490 54.86 44.54 -18.98
N PRO A 491 54.06 45.31 -19.80
CA PRO A 491 52.59 45.58 -19.93
C PRO A 491 52.03 45.48 -21.40
N GLY A 492 50.74 45.82 -21.65
CA GLY A 492 50.31 46.53 -22.91
C GLY A 492 49.04 46.06 -23.67
N SER A 493 48.35 46.98 -24.38
CA SER A 493 47.17 46.70 -25.25
C SER A 493 46.88 47.79 -26.32
N LYS A 494 46.29 47.43 -27.50
CA LYS A 494 45.40 48.25 -28.40
C LYS A 494 45.21 47.69 -29.85
N GLY A 495 44.04 47.99 -30.48
CA GLY A 495 43.77 48.02 -31.94
C GLY A 495 43.61 46.67 -32.69
N GLU A 496 43.00 46.54 -33.89
CA GLU A 496 42.11 47.41 -34.72
C GLU A 496 41.27 46.52 -35.71
N LYS A 497 40.58 47.06 -36.74
CA LYS A 497 39.70 46.30 -37.70
C LYS A 497 40.36 45.99 -39.10
N PRO A 498 39.65 45.80 -40.26
CA PRO A 498 39.68 44.55 -41.05
C PRO A 498 40.20 44.72 -42.53
N PRO A 499 39.64 44.03 -43.56
CA PRO A 499 39.97 42.71 -44.15
C PRO A 499 40.77 42.83 -45.50
N PRO A 500 41.02 41.73 -46.26
CA PRO A 500 40.18 41.45 -47.47
C PRO A 500 40.05 39.94 -47.88
N LYS A 501 39.60 39.64 -49.11
CA LYS A 501 39.29 38.28 -49.66
C LYS A 501 40.05 37.92 -50.95
N ALA A 502 40.36 36.63 -51.14
CA ALA A 502 40.40 35.81 -52.40
C ALA A 502 40.72 34.34 -51.97
N GLY A 503 40.36 33.21 -52.59
CA GLY A 503 40.01 32.79 -53.96
C GLY A 503 40.86 31.52 -54.27
N ASN A 504 40.47 30.48 -55.03
CA ASN A 504 39.26 30.19 -55.81
C ASN A 504 39.24 28.68 -56.27
N SER A 505 38.07 28.09 -56.62
CA SER A 505 37.89 26.84 -57.46
C SER A 505 38.40 25.45 -56.94
N LEU A 506 37.98 24.23 -57.38
CA LEU A 506 37.01 23.72 -58.40
C LEU A 506 36.58 22.22 -58.18
N LYS A 507 35.34 21.84 -58.59
CA LYS A 507 34.79 20.51 -59.06
C LYS A 507 34.84 19.19 -58.22
N VAL A 508 33.62 18.67 -57.89
CA VAL A 508 32.95 17.41 -58.36
C VAL A 508 33.76 16.10 -58.60
N GLU A 509 33.40 14.98 -57.92
CA GLU A 509 32.59 13.85 -58.48
C GLU A 509 32.11 12.83 -57.39
N LYS A 510 31.98 11.51 -57.66
CA LYS A 510 31.00 10.56 -57.04
C LYS A 510 31.62 9.29 -56.41
N SER A 511 30.81 8.67 -55.53
CA SER A 511 30.78 7.27 -55.00
C SER A 511 31.52 6.14 -55.76
N PRO A 512 31.97 5.07 -55.07
CA PRO A 512 31.14 3.83 -55.01
C PRO A 512 31.27 2.95 -53.73
N LEU A 513 30.48 1.86 -53.68
CA LEU A 513 30.43 0.84 -52.60
C LEU A 513 31.44 -0.31 -52.76
N PHE A 514 31.79 -0.96 -51.64
CA PHE A 514 32.39 -2.31 -51.55
C PHE A 514 31.89 -3.03 -50.26
N ARG A 515 31.81 -4.36 -50.12
CA ARG A 515 31.48 -5.47 -51.05
C ARG A 515 31.23 -6.78 -50.24
N LEU A 516 30.52 -7.77 -50.79
CA LEU A 516 30.44 -9.15 -50.27
C LEU A 516 30.74 -10.18 -51.39
N PRO A 517 31.37 -11.34 -51.09
CA PRO A 517 31.77 -12.36 -52.08
C PRO A 517 30.68 -13.41 -52.39
N ARG A 518 30.70 -14.03 -53.60
CA ARG A 518 29.70 -15.06 -54.01
C ARG A 518 30.07 -15.89 -55.26
N GLU A 519 29.69 -17.18 -55.24
CA GLU A 519 29.30 -18.16 -56.32
C GLU A 519 28.91 -19.47 -55.57
N LEU A 520 28.65 -20.69 -56.07
CA LEU A 520 28.53 -21.42 -57.36
C LEU A 520 27.27 -22.34 -57.20
N ARG A 521 26.39 -22.66 -58.16
CA ARG A 521 26.00 -22.01 -59.44
C ARG A 521 24.50 -22.28 -59.75
N ARG A 522 24.15 -23.23 -60.65
CA ARG A 522 22.80 -23.50 -61.25
C ARG A 522 22.81 -24.85 -62.04
N PRO A 523 21.70 -25.38 -62.63
CA PRO A 523 20.22 -25.26 -62.44
C PRO A 523 19.63 -26.69 -62.12
N PRO A 524 18.63 -27.35 -62.80
CA PRO A 524 17.36 -26.95 -63.47
C PRO A 524 16.07 -27.79 -63.17
N ASN A 525 14.90 -27.11 -63.20
CA ASN A 525 13.59 -27.44 -63.82
C ASN A 525 12.73 -28.73 -63.59
N MET A 526 11.40 -28.47 -63.64
CA MET A 526 10.23 -29.27 -64.13
C MET A 526 9.34 -30.11 -63.17
N LEU A 527 8.04 -29.72 -63.13
CA LEU A 527 6.79 -30.54 -63.18
C LEU A 527 6.50 -31.57 -62.04
N SER A 528 5.25 -31.96 -61.70
CA SER A 528 3.88 -31.53 -62.09
C SER A 528 2.81 -31.95 -61.03
N ASN A 529 1.54 -31.64 -61.31
CA ASN A 529 0.32 -31.92 -60.53
C ASN A 529 0.15 -33.37 -60.00
N GLY A 530 -0.54 -33.55 -58.86
CA GLY A 530 -1.00 -34.87 -58.39
C GLY A 530 -1.90 -34.86 -57.14
N SER A 531 -3.22 -34.91 -57.32
CA SER A 531 -4.26 -35.00 -56.26
C SER A 531 -5.25 -36.13 -56.62
N PRO A 532 -6.26 -36.55 -55.81
CA PRO A 532 -6.61 -36.27 -54.39
C PRO A 532 -7.08 -37.57 -53.63
N LYS A 533 -7.93 -37.42 -52.58
CA LYS A 533 -8.88 -38.40 -51.95
C LYS A 533 -8.30 -39.37 -50.87
N LYS A 534 -8.77 -39.28 -49.61
CA LYS A 534 -9.90 -40.01 -48.93
C LYS A 534 -9.46 -41.37 -48.32
N SER A 535 -10.01 -41.88 -47.20
CA SER A 535 -10.98 -41.36 -46.20
C SER A 535 -11.19 -42.34 -45.04
N LYS A 536 -11.68 -41.86 -43.87
CA LYS A 536 -12.48 -42.62 -42.86
C LYS A 536 -11.73 -43.78 -42.12
N GLU A 537 -12.19 -44.35 -41.00
CA GLU A 537 -13.35 -44.07 -40.12
C GLU A 537 -13.09 -44.42 -38.63
N ASN A 538 -13.98 -43.91 -37.76
CA ASN A 538 -14.42 -44.30 -36.39
C ASN A 538 -13.80 -45.50 -35.60
N GLY A 539 -13.83 -45.39 -34.26
CA GLY A 539 -13.86 -46.54 -33.32
C GLY A 539 -12.96 -46.40 -32.07
N SER A 540 -13.26 -45.61 -31.03
CA SER A 540 -14.26 -45.80 -29.96
C SER A 540 -13.92 -46.80 -28.81
N ARG A 541 -13.29 -46.27 -27.72
CA ARG A 541 -13.50 -46.62 -26.27
C ARG A 541 -13.30 -48.08 -25.77
N PRO A 542 -13.31 -48.37 -24.43
CA PRO A 542 -13.30 -47.42 -23.30
C PRO A 542 -12.18 -47.38 -22.22
N PRO A 543 -11.51 -48.44 -21.70
CA PRO A 543 -11.77 -48.76 -20.29
C PRO A 543 -10.60 -48.77 -19.29
N LYS A 544 -10.76 -47.96 -18.23
CA LYS A 544 -10.62 -48.28 -16.78
C LYS A 544 -9.34 -48.92 -16.18
N ASN A 545 -8.88 -48.28 -15.09
CA ASN A 545 -8.42 -48.87 -13.81
C ASN A 545 -7.04 -49.61 -13.78
N SER A 546 -6.32 -49.71 -12.65
CA SER A 546 -6.44 -49.07 -11.32
C SER A 546 -5.20 -49.28 -10.41
N LEU A 547 -4.88 -48.27 -9.60
CA LEU A 547 -4.26 -48.32 -8.25
C LEU A 547 -2.85 -48.93 -8.00
N LYS A 548 -2.21 -48.38 -6.95
CA LYS A 548 -1.17 -48.93 -6.03
C LYS A 548 0.21 -49.27 -6.65
N THR A 549 1.29 -48.55 -6.37
CA THR A 549 2.03 -48.31 -5.09
C THR A 549 2.77 -49.51 -4.49
N SER A 550 4.10 -49.54 -4.64
CA SER A 550 5.08 -49.76 -3.55
C SER A 550 6.50 -49.43 -4.05
N ALA A 551 7.47 -49.32 -3.13
CA ALA A 551 8.88 -49.05 -3.44
C ALA A 551 9.74 -50.35 -3.30
N GLY A 552 10.78 -50.51 -4.13
CA GLY A 552 11.44 -51.83 -4.28
C GLY A 552 12.88 -51.90 -4.82
N SER A 553 13.73 -50.92 -4.53
CA SER A 553 15.21 -51.01 -4.51
C SER A 553 16.00 -51.80 -5.62
N ARG A 554 16.64 -51.02 -6.51
CA ARG A 554 18.08 -51.10 -6.91
C ARG A 554 18.66 -52.25 -7.78
N LYS A 555 19.35 -51.78 -8.84
CA LYS A 555 20.53 -52.32 -9.56
C LYS A 555 20.33 -53.35 -10.69
N HIS A 556 20.53 -52.87 -11.92
CA HIS A 556 21.76 -53.17 -12.66
C HIS A 556 22.25 -51.93 -13.45
N LEU A 557 23.56 -51.86 -13.73
CA LEU A 557 24.15 -50.99 -14.77
C LEU A 557 24.21 -51.84 -16.07
N ILE A 558 24.48 -51.35 -17.30
CA ILE A 558 25.28 -50.22 -17.80
C ILE A 558 24.61 -49.68 -19.09
N GLY A 559 24.71 -48.37 -19.37
CA GLY A 559 24.25 -47.80 -20.65
C GLY A 559 24.73 -46.36 -20.92
N LEU A 560 25.76 -46.25 -21.78
CA LEU A 560 26.30 -45.04 -22.46
C LEU A 560 26.45 -43.70 -21.69
N ARG A 561 27.70 -43.24 -21.60
CA ARG A 561 28.06 -41.80 -21.59
C ARG A 561 27.98 -41.26 -23.03
N HIS A 562 27.68 -39.97 -23.22
CA HIS A 562 28.63 -38.98 -23.79
C HIS A 562 28.06 -37.55 -23.81
N LEU A 563 28.94 -36.57 -24.10
CA LEU A 563 28.69 -35.16 -24.43
C LEU A 563 28.21 -34.21 -23.30
N LEU A 564 29.16 -33.74 -22.49
CA LEU A 564 29.18 -32.39 -21.93
C LEU A 564 30.63 -31.95 -21.66
N GLU A 565 31.16 -31.01 -22.47
CA GLU A 565 32.30 -30.12 -22.17
C GLU A 565 32.39 -29.02 -23.26
N PRO A 566 32.71 -27.78 -22.88
CA PRO A 566 34.01 -27.20 -23.30
C PRO A 566 34.74 -26.42 -22.16
N PRO A 567 36.02 -26.03 -22.33
CA PRO A 567 36.95 -25.87 -21.21
C PRO A 567 37.28 -24.42 -20.79
N LEU A 568 38.11 -24.29 -19.75
CA LEU A 568 38.57 -23.04 -19.13
C LEU A 568 40.10 -23.04 -18.93
N ARG A 569 40.82 -22.03 -19.45
CA ARG A 569 42.22 -21.66 -19.06
C ARG A 569 42.77 -20.44 -19.83
N LEU A 570 43.13 -19.37 -19.12
CA LEU A 570 44.53 -18.96 -18.89
C LEU A 570 44.60 -18.01 -17.66
N LEU A 571 45.80 -17.59 -17.22
CA LEU A 571 46.03 -17.01 -15.89
C LEU A 571 46.46 -15.53 -15.87
N LEU A 572 46.12 -14.90 -14.73
CA LEU A 572 46.87 -13.90 -13.94
C LEU A 572 48.32 -13.56 -14.37
N VAL A 573 48.72 -12.30 -14.13
CA VAL A 573 49.84 -11.94 -13.23
C VAL A 573 49.89 -10.42 -12.93
N LEU A 574 50.53 -10.06 -11.79
CA LEU A 574 50.87 -8.71 -11.28
C LEU A 574 49.75 -7.79 -10.75
N GLY A 575 50.13 -7.01 -9.73
CA GLY A 575 49.36 -5.98 -9.02
C GLY A 575 50.30 -5.15 -8.13
N VAL A 576 49.82 -4.01 -7.59
CA VAL A 576 50.63 -3.04 -6.80
C VAL A 576 49.84 -2.55 -5.56
N LEU A 577 50.57 -2.08 -4.54
CA LEU A 577 50.10 -1.72 -3.20
C LEU A 577 49.72 -0.23 -3.05
N VAL A 578 48.72 0.03 -2.19
CA VAL A 578 48.65 1.11 -1.16
C VAL A 578 49.02 2.56 -1.54
N ARG A 579 48.08 3.52 -1.43
CA ARG A 579 47.95 4.48 -0.29
C ARG A 579 46.71 5.41 -0.38
N VAL A 580 46.45 6.17 0.68
CA VAL A 580 45.42 7.23 0.84
C VAL A 580 46.12 8.58 1.09
N PRO A 581 45.64 9.69 0.47
CA PRO A 581 45.07 10.84 1.20
C PRO A 581 43.68 11.22 0.62
N LEU A 582 42.70 11.85 1.28
CA LEU A 582 42.59 12.72 2.48
C LEU A 582 42.75 14.25 2.24
N GLU A 583 41.57 14.90 2.25
CA GLU A 583 41.22 16.29 2.65
C GLU A 583 41.55 17.59 1.85
N ARG A 584 40.47 18.40 1.73
CA ARG A 584 40.28 19.86 1.93
C ARG A 584 40.64 20.94 0.88
N LYS A 585 39.55 21.61 0.44
CA LYS A 585 39.20 23.05 0.57
C LYS A 585 40.31 24.13 0.51
N LEU A 586 40.12 25.10 -0.38
CA LEU A 586 39.80 26.52 -0.06
C LEU A 586 38.68 26.98 -1.03
N ALA A 587 37.68 27.82 -0.73
CA ALA A 587 37.55 29.01 0.14
C ALA A 587 38.12 30.31 -0.51
N SER A 588 37.24 31.19 -1.03
CA SER A 588 36.83 32.48 -0.41
C SER A 588 37.60 33.67 -1.03
N THR A 589 37.31 34.97 -0.88
CA THR A 589 36.29 35.75 -0.12
C THR A 589 36.18 37.16 -0.72
N MET A 590 35.03 37.83 -0.62
CA MET A 590 34.83 39.29 -0.41
C MET A 590 33.30 39.54 -0.36
N VAL A 591 32.65 40.14 0.63
CA VAL A 591 32.98 41.19 1.63
C VAL A 591 33.02 42.59 1.04
N GLU A 592 31.93 43.35 1.22
CA GLU A 592 31.99 44.65 1.92
C GLU A 592 30.65 45.07 2.55
N ARG A 593 30.69 46.16 3.34
CA ARG A 593 29.60 46.82 4.10
C ARG A 593 29.40 48.26 3.50
N PRO A 594 28.74 49.29 4.09
CA PRO A 594 28.04 49.40 5.38
C PRO A 594 26.71 50.22 5.39
N ALA A 595 26.16 50.41 6.62
CA ALA A 595 25.45 51.60 7.12
C ALA A 595 24.03 51.94 6.60
N ALA A 596 23.14 52.61 7.36
CA ALA A 596 23.02 52.84 8.82
C ALA A 596 21.63 53.46 9.16
N LEU A 597 21.38 53.74 10.46
CA LEU A 597 20.29 54.56 11.06
C LEU A 597 18.88 53.91 11.10
N GLY A 598 18.04 54.14 12.12
CA GLY A 598 18.30 54.78 13.44
C GLY A 598 17.03 55.23 14.20
N HIS A 599 16.90 54.84 15.48
CA HIS A 599 15.91 55.29 16.51
C HIS A 599 14.40 55.08 16.22
N GLY A 600 13.50 55.02 17.22
CA GLY A 600 13.70 54.88 18.68
C GLY A 600 12.47 55.30 19.54
N ASN A 601 12.23 54.58 20.65
CA ASN A 601 11.34 54.90 21.80
C ASN A 601 9.81 55.02 21.50
N GLY A 602 8.88 54.79 22.47
CA GLY A 602 9.02 54.21 23.81
C GLY A 602 7.75 54.28 24.68
N ALA A 603 7.77 53.58 25.83
CA ALA A 603 6.97 53.74 27.05
C ALA A 603 5.45 53.36 27.12
N ALA A 604 5.04 52.97 28.33
CA ALA A 604 3.66 52.76 28.84
C ALA A 604 3.49 53.51 30.19
N PRO A 605 2.26 53.66 30.76
CA PRO A 605 1.86 52.89 31.96
C PRO A 605 0.34 52.48 31.96
N SER A 606 -0.18 51.49 32.71
CA SER A 606 -0.49 51.38 34.18
C SER A 606 -1.63 52.33 34.68
N ALA A 607 -2.53 52.01 35.64
CA ALA A 607 -2.87 50.75 36.36
C ALA A 607 -4.24 50.80 37.14
N SER A 608 -4.88 49.63 37.32
CA SER A 608 -5.68 49.13 38.49
C SER A 608 -6.96 49.89 39.00
N PRO A 609 -7.66 49.50 40.11
CA PRO A 609 -8.88 48.63 40.02
C PRO A 609 -10.09 48.98 40.94
N ASN A 610 -11.29 48.37 40.74
CA ASN A 610 -12.05 47.66 41.82
C ASN A 610 -13.47 47.09 41.46
N ALA A 611 -13.86 46.07 42.26
CA ALA A 611 -15.19 45.73 42.81
C ALA A 611 -16.40 45.22 41.96
N GLN A 612 -16.76 43.95 42.27
CA GLN A 612 -18.11 43.41 42.58
C GLN A 612 -19.20 43.14 41.51
N ALA A 613 -19.41 41.82 41.31
CA ALA A 613 -20.68 41.07 41.45
C ALA A 613 -21.86 41.22 40.44
N GLY A 614 -22.29 40.06 39.91
CA GLY A 614 -23.72 39.72 39.94
C GLY A 614 -24.53 39.60 38.63
N ALA A 615 -24.18 38.70 37.71
CA ALA A 615 -25.16 38.01 36.82
C ALA A 615 -24.53 36.83 36.06
N ARG A 616 -25.27 35.73 35.84
CA ARG A 616 -24.99 34.76 34.77
C ARG A 616 -25.88 35.10 33.55
N PRO A 617 -25.35 35.33 32.35
CA PRO A 617 -26.15 35.36 31.12
C PRO A 617 -26.56 33.94 30.68
N PRO A 618 -27.50 33.77 29.73
CA PRO A 618 -28.02 32.46 29.33
C PRO A 618 -27.06 31.66 28.44
N ALA A 619 -27.07 30.33 28.59
CA ALA A 619 -26.21 29.37 27.88
C ALA A 619 -26.53 29.19 26.37
N SER A 620 -27.21 30.16 25.73
CA SER A 620 -27.60 30.10 24.32
C SER A 620 -26.52 30.61 23.35
N CYS A 621 -25.59 31.45 23.81
CA CYS A 621 -24.52 31.98 22.95
C CYS A 621 -23.35 31.01 22.79
N ASP A 622 -22.98 30.29 23.85
CA ASP A 622 -21.83 29.37 23.84
C ASP A 622 -22.05 28.19 22.89
N ALA A 623 -23.29 27.68 22.79
CA ALA A 623 -23.65 26.64 21.84
C ALA A 623 -23.43 27.07 20.37
N VAL A 624 -23.75 28.33 20.03
CA VAL A 624 -23.54 28.88 18.68
C VAL A 624 -22.06 29.12 18.40
N ALA A 625 -21.30 29.62 19.38
CA ALA A 625 -19.86 29.78 19.26
C ALA A 625 -19.15 28.42 19.07
N PHE A 626 -19.55 27.39 19.83
CA PHE A 626 -19.00 26.04 19.74
C PHE A 626 -19.31 25.38 18.38
N LEU A 627 -20.52 25.58 17.85
CA LEU A 627 -20.88 25.11 16.50
C LEU A 627 -20.07 25.83 15.40
N LEU A 628 -19.85 27.14 15.51
CA LEU A 628 -19.05 27.90 14.54
C LEU A 628 -17.57 27.48 14.54
N VAL A 629 -16.95 27.30 15.71
CA VAL A 629 -15.58 26.77 15.84
C VAL A 629 -15.47 25.36 15.24
N LYS A 630 -16.48 24.50 15.48
CA LYS A 630 -16.52 23.14 14.96
C LYS A 630 -16.75 23.07 13.44
N ALA A 631 -17.50 24.02 12.86
CA ALA A 631 -17.63 24.16 11.41
C ALA A 631 -16.29 24.60 10.77
N ALA A 632 -15.62 25.59 11.37
CA ALA A 632 -14.31 26.08 10.92
C ALA A 632 -13.20 25.03 11.00
N SER A 633 -13.29 24.07 11.94
CA SER A 633 -12.31 22.98 12.05
C SER A 633 -12.61 21.75 11.17
N GLN A 634 -13.69 21.74 10.38
CA GLN A 634 -14.15 20.55 9.64
C GLN A 634 -14.56 20.81 8.17
N ASN A 635 -14.54 22.05 7.68
CA ASN A 635 -14.93 22.43 6.30
C ASN A 635 -16.28 21.84 5.84
N SER A 636 -17.20 21.62 6.78
CA SER A 636 -18.42 20.85 6.55
C SER A 636 -19.62 21.74 6.23
N VAL A 637 -19.91 21.92 4.93
CA VAL A 637 -21.08 22.67 4.42
C VAL A 637 -22.39 22.24 5.10
N ARG A 638 -22.50 20.97 5.48
CA ARG A 638 -23.65 20.40 6.20
C ARG A 638 -23.87 21.05 7.59
N ALA A 639 -22.81 21.38 8.32
CA ALA A 639 -22.92 22.06 9.62
C ALA A 639 -23.40 23.52 9.48
N LEU A 640 -23.05 24.20 8.38
CA LEU A 640 -23.60 25.53 8.07
C LEU A 640 -25.09 25.45 7.71
N TYR A 641 -25.51 24.39 7.01
CA TYR A 641 -26.92 24.12 6.73
C TYR A 641 -27.72 23.88 8.01
N ASP A 642 -27.20 23.06 8.93
CA ASP A 642 -27.85 22.77 10.21
C ASP A 642 -28.02 24.03 11.09
N VAL A 643 -27.03 24.95 11.10
CA VAL A 643 -27.14 26.25 11.79
C VAL A 643 -28.20 27.16 11.16
N PHE A 644 -28.32 27.16 9.82
CA PHE A 644 -29.41 27.86 9.13
C PHE A 644 -30.78 27.23 9.42
N HIS A 645 -30.85 25.90 9.54
CA HIS A 645 -32.10 25.19 9.78
C HIS A 645 -32.60 25.37 11.23
N TRP A 646 -31.70 25.44 12.21
CA TRP A 646 -32.04 25.66 13.61
C TRP A 646 -32.52 27.10 13.91
N THR A 647 -32.11 28.07 13.09
CA THR A 647 -32.51 29.49 13.22
C THR A 647 -33.76 29.88 12.43
N SER A 648 -34.39 28.92 11.73
CA SER A 648 -35.51 29.18 10.79
C SER A 648 -36.81 28.41 11.07
N VAL A 649 -36.94 27.73 12.22
CA VAL A 649 -38.19 27.05 12.65
C VAL A 649 -39.07 28.00 13.49
N PRO A 650 -40.28 28.37 13.05
CA PRO A 650 -41.30 28.96 13.92
C PRO A 650 -41.99 27.83 14.72
N GLY A 651 -42.12 27.98 16.04
CA GLY A 651 -42.85 27.01 16.88
C GLY A 651 -44.36 27.10 16.69
N GLU A 652 -45.04 25.95 16.57
CA GLU A 652 -46.51 25.90 16.49
C GLU A 652 -47.22 26.12 17.85
N PRO A 653 -48.50 26.59 17.86
CA PRO A 653 -49.07 27.28 19.03
C PRO A 653 -49.94 26.41 19.97
N GLY A 654 -49.62 26.46 21.27
CA GLY A 654 -50.27 25.71 22.37
C GLY A 654 -51.53 26.32 23.03
N SER A 655 -52.45 26.92 22.26
CA SER A 655 -53.83 27.28 22.67
C SER A 655 -54.11 28.39 23.72
N LYS A 656 -55.23 29.10 23.49
CA LYS A 656 -56.07 29.90 24.42
C LYS A 656 -55.52 31.20 25.06
N GLY A 657 -55.84 32.31 24.39
CA GLY A 657 -56.64 33.38 25.03
C GLY A 657 -55.93 34.67 25.45
N GLY A 658 -55.97 35.70 24.59
CA GLY A 658 -55.56 37.07 24.93
C GLY A 658 -55.50 37.97 23.69
N SER A 659 -55.99 39.21 23.79
CA SER A 659 -55.96 40.20 22.69
C SER A 659 -54.95 41.30 22.99
N SER A 660 -54.05 41.60 22.06
CA SER A 660 -53.68 42.99 21.68
C SER A 660 -52.58 43.06 20.60
N THR A 661 -52.80 43.91 19.60
CA THR A 661 -51.84 44.70 18.77
C THR A 661 -50.34 44.34 18.72
N MET A 662 -49.81 44.22 17.49
CA MET A 662 -48.37 44.28 17.21
C MET A 662 -47.77 45.68 17.41
N MET A 663 -46.50 45.74 17.81
CA MET A 663 -45.57 46.87 17.65
C MET A 663 -44.22 46.33 17.15
N PRO A 664 -43.48 47.05 16.30
CA PRO A 664 -42.21 46.56 15.74
C PRO A 664 -41.06 46.67 16.75
N GLY A 665 -40.54 45.54 17.21
CA GLY A 665 -39.34 45.49 18.04
C GLY A 665 -38.05 45.66 17.24
N TYR A 666 -37.09 46.44 17.76
CA TYR A 666 -35.75 46.54 17.20
C TYR A 666 -35.00 45.20 17.26
N PRO A 667 -34.15 44.85 16.27
CA PRO A 667 -33.35 43.64 16.32
C PRO A 667 -32.35 43.69 17.49
N SER A 668 -32.21 42.57 18.20
CA SER A 668 -31.34 42.51 19.39
C SER A 668 -29.86 42.75 19.06
N PRO A 669 -29.04 43.21 20.03
CA PRO A 669 -27.61 43.41 19.82
C PRO A 669 -26.89 42.16 19.30
N CYS A 670 -27.33 40.96 19.69
CA CYS A 670 -26.79 39.69 19.18
C CYS A 670 -26.99 39.50 17.66
N HIS A 671 -28.10 39.96 17.07
CA HIS A 671 -28.26 39.88 15.61
C HIS A 671 -27.36 40.87 14.86
N LEU A 672 -27.08 42.03 15.46
CA LEU A 672 -26.14 43.00 14.89
C LEU A 672 -24.69 42.50 15.02
N LEU A 673 -24.31 41.98 16.18
CA LEU A 673 -23.02 41.34 16.43
C LEU A 673 -22.81 40.10 15.57
N LEU A 674 -23.81 39.22 15.41
CA LEU A 674 -23.70 38.03 14.56
C LEU A 674 -23.57 38.40 13.08
N ARG A 675 -24.31 39.41 12.59
CA ARG A 675 -24.10 39.96 11.24
C ARG A 675 -22.72 40.58 11.08
N GLN A 676 -22.22 41.32 12.07
CA GLN A 676 -20.87 41.89 12.03
C GLN A 676 -19.80 40.79 12.08
N LEU A 677 -19.96 39.74 12.89
CA LEU A 677 -19.05 38.60 12.92
C LEU A 677 -19.07 37.81 11.60
N LEU A 678 -20.24 37.58 11.00
CA LEU A 678 -20.36 36.92 9.70
C LEU A 678 -19.71 37.75 8.60
N MET A 679 -19.97 39.06 8.54
CA MET A 679 -19.30 39.95 7.59
C MET A 679 -17.78 39.99 7.84
N LEU A 680 -17.33 40.00 9.10
CA LEU A 680 -15.91 39.99 9.44
C LEU A 680 -15.25 38.64 9.12
N LEU A 681 -15.94 37.52 9.29
CA LEU A 681 -15.49 36.18 8.86
C LEU A 681 -15.40 36.07 7.34
N CYS A 682 -16.36 36.63 6.60
CA CYS A 682 -16.30 36.71 5.14
C CYS A 682 -15.23 37.69 4.61
N VAL A 683 -14.73 38.61 5.45
CA VAL A 683 -13.67 39.58 5.10
C VAL A 683 -12.28 39.15 5.59
N LEU A 684 -12.20 38.33 6.64
CA LEU A 684 -10.94 37.82 7.22
C LEU A 684 -10.71 36.32 6.97
N GLY A 685 -11.57 35.65 6.19
CA GLY A 685 -11.55 34.21 5.96
C GLY A 685 -11.90 33.80 4.53
N PRO A 686 -10.93 33.39 3.68
CA PRO A 686 -9.48 33.51 3.88
C PRO A 686 -8.73 34.13 2.69
N SER A 687 -7.67 34.89 2.99
CA SER A 687 -6.59 35.21 2.03
C SER A 687 -5.74 33.95 1.78
N GLY A 688 -6.31 32.94 1.14
CA GLY A 688 -5.64 31.64 0.94
C GLY A 688 -6.44 30.48 0.34
N CYS A 689 -7.74 30.61 0.07
CA CYS A 689 -8.51 29.55 -0.63
C CYS A 689 -8.29 29.59 -2.15
N GLN A 690 -7.04 29.48 -2.59
CA GLN A 690 -6.73 28.89 -3.90
C GLN A 690 -6.64 27.38 -3.69
N GLY A 691 -7.39 26.60 -4.47
CA GLY A 691 -7.18 25.16 -4.51
C GLY A 691 -5.85 24.85 -5.18
N GLU A 692 -5.13 23.86 -4.62
CA GLU A 692 -3.84 23.36 -5.15
C GLU A 692 -3.90 23.09 -6.67
N LYS A 693 -2.82 23.39 -7.39
CA LYS A 693 -2.81 23.41 -8.86
C LYS A 693 -2.40 22.06 -9.46
N VAL A 694 -3.18 21.58 -10.41
CA VAL A 694 -2.97 20.29 -11.10
C VAL A 694 -2.50 20.52 -12.54
N LEU A 695 -1.25 20.14 -12.82
CA LEU A 695 -0.73 20.10 -14.19
C LEU A 695 -1.12 18.79 -14.87
N VAL A 696 -1.66 18.88 -16.08
CA VAL A 696 -2.07 17.72 -16.87
C VAL A 696 -1.26 17.66 -18.16
N VAL A 697 -0.64 16.50 -18.41
CA VAL A 697 -0.03 16.16 -19.70
C VAL A 697 -0.75 14.92 -20.24
N PRO A 698 -1.79 15.08 -21.07
CA PRO A 698 -2.68 13.98 -21.43
C PRO A 698 -2.21 13.23 -22.68
N ALA A 699 -2.66 11.98 -22.82
CA ALA A 699 -2.73 11.32 -24.12
C ALA A 699 -4.07 11.63 -24.81
N ASP A 700 -4.06 11.78 -26.13
CA ASP A 700 -5.22 12.19 -26.94
C ASP A 700 -6.25 11.05 -27.14
N GLY A 701 -7.40 11.36 -27.74
CA GLY A 701 -8.46 10.41 -28.04
C GLY A 701 -9.17 9.89 -26.79
N SER A 702 -9.43 8.57 -26.75
CA SER A 702 -10.15 7.93 -25.63
C SER A 702 -9.43 8.03 -24.29
N HIS A 703 -8.12 8.32 -24.28
CA HIS A 703 -7.36 8.57 -23.05
C HIS A 703 -7.83 9.89 -22.42
N TRP A 704 -7.81 10.99 -23.18
CA TRP A 704 -8.35 12.31 -22.80
C TRP A 704 -9.79 12.25 -22.28
N LEU A 705 -10.69 11.58 -23.02
CA LEU A 705 -12.10 11.46 -22.60
C LEU A 705 -12.26 10.83 -21.21
N SER A 706 -11.36 9.91 -20.83
CA SER A 706 -11.39 9.25 -19.52
C SER A 706 -11.01 10.19 -18.36
N MET A 707 -10.30 11.29 -18.63
CA MET A 707 -9.82 12.23 -17.62
C MET A 707 -10.84 13.34 -17.32
N MET A 708 -11.85 13.52 -18.19
CA MET A 708 -12.83 14.62 -18.10
C MET A 708 -13.58 14.67 -16.77
N GLY A 709 -14.04 13.52 -16.27
CA GLY A 709 -14.72 13.43 -14.97
C GLY A 709 -13.82 13.88 -13.82
N ILE A 710 -12.54 13.51 -13.85
CA ILE A 710 -11.55 13.89 -12.82
C ILE A 710 -11.35 15.41 -12.83
N PHE A 711 -11.21 16.05 -14.00
CA PHE A 711 -11.02 17.51 -14.08
C PHE A 711 -12.25 18.27 -13.58
N GLN A 712 -13.46 17.82 -13.96
CA GLN A 712 -14.71 18.39 -13.45
C GLN A 712 -14.82 18.28 -11.93
N GLN A 713 -14.49 17.11 -11.36
CA GLN A 713 -14.58 16.87 -9.92
C GLN A 713 -13.48 17.57 -9.10
N LEU A 714 -12.29 17.77 -9.66
CA LEU A 714 -11.23 18.60 -9.07
C LEU A 714 -11.61 20.08 -9.07
N GLN A 715 -12.13 20.60 -10.19
CA GLN A 715 -12.59 21.98 -10.27
C GLN A 715 -13.78 22.25 -9.34
N GLN A 716 -14.75 21.31 -9.23
CA GLN A 716 -15.88 21.42 -8.29
C GLN A 716 -15.43 21.45 -6.82
N ARG A 717 -14.25 20.91 -6.51
CA ARG A 717 -13.59 21.02 -5.20
C ARG A 717 -12.65 22.23 -5.06
N GLY A 718 -12.55 23.07 -6.10
CA GLY A 718 -11.83 24.35 -6.08
C GLY A 718 -10.42 24.33 -6.68
N HIS A 719 -9.95 23.21 -7.23
CA HIS A 719 -8.60 23.09 -7.80
C HIS A 719 -8.48 23.71 -9.21
N GLU A 720 -7.35 24.36 -9.48
CA GLU A 720 -7.00 24.84 -10.82
C GLU A 720 -6.40 23.69 -11.65
N VAL A 721 -7.08 23.30 -12.74
CA VAL A 721 -6.61 22.24 -13.65
C VAL A 721 -6.11 22.87 -14.95
N VAL A 722 -4.83 22.70 -15.26
CA VAL A 722 -4.20 23.22 -16.48
C VAL A 722 -3.67 22.06 -17.33
N ALA A 723 -4.20 21.90 -18.54
CA ALA A 723 -3.79 20.83 -19.46
C ALA A 723 -2.96 21.35 -20.63
N VAL A 724 -1.77 20.77 -20.80
CA VAL A 724 -0.81 21.14 -21.85
C VAL A 724 -0.94 20.19 -23.03
N VAL A 725 -1.34 20.73 -24.18
CA VAL A 725 -1.78 19.94 -25.35
C VAL A 725 -1.21 20.48 -26.66
N PRO A 726 -0.98 19.64 -27.68
CA PRO A 726 -0.64 20.11 -29.02
C PRO A 726 -1.82 20.89 -29.65
N GLU A 727 -1.51 21.82 -30.55
CA GLU A 727 -2.50 22.56 -31.34
C GLU A 727 -3.34 21.64 -32.26
N VAL A 728 -2.72 20.58 -32.79
CA VAL A 728 -3.34 19.58 -33.68
C VAL A 728 -3.68 18.33 -32.87
N SER A 729 -4.93 17.86 -32.93
CA SER A 729 -5.41 16.77 -32.06
C SER A 729 -6.63 16.02 -32.62
N PHE A 730 -6.91 14.84 -32.06
CA PHE A 730 -8.14 14.11 -32.30
C PHE A 730 -9.32 14.67 -31.48
N GLN A 731 -9.11 14.94 -30.18
CA GLN A 731 -10.21 15.16 -29.23
C GLN A 731 -9.97 16.24 -28.16
N PHE A 732 -8.83 16.95 -28.15
CA PHE A 732 -8.65 18.11 -27.26
C PHE A 732 -9.60 19.25 -27.67
N ARG A 733 -10.30 19.83 -26.69
CA ARG A 733 -11.32 20.89 -26.86
C ARG A 733 -11.28 21.82 -25.67
N GLU A 734 -11.65 23.09 -25.85
CA GLU A 734 -11.92 23.96 -24.72
C GLU A 734 -13.11 23.44 -23.90
N GLY A 735 -13.07 23.63 -22.59
CA GLY A 735 -14.15 23.28 -21.68
C GLY A 735 -14.14 24.19 -20.45
N PRO A 736 -15.26 24.31 -19.72
CA PRO A 736 -15.34 25.18 -18.55
C PRO A 736 -14.54 24.68 -17.35
N SER A 737 -14.02 23.44 -17.37
CA SER A 737 -13.45 22.75 -16.20
C SER A 737 -11.94 22.52 -16.22
N TYR A 738 -11.23 23.18 -17.13
CA TYR A 738 -9.77 23.20 -17.18
C TYR A 738 -9.31 24.33 -18.11
N THR A 739 -8.09 24.82 -17.94
CA THR A 739 -7.45 25.71 -18.92
C THR A 739 -6.58 24.90 -19.88
N LEU A 740 -6.81 25.00 -21.19
CA LEU A 740 -5.86 24.48 -22.17
C LEU A 740 -4.69 25.44 -22.38
N ARG A 741 -3.47 24.91 -22.40
CA ARG A 741 -2.29 25.59 -22.94
C ARG A 741 -1.80 24.82 -24.15
N LYS A 742 -1.82 25.49 -25.30
CA LYS A 742 -1.48 24.89 -26.59
C LYS A 742 -0.02 25.13 -26.96
N TYR A 743 0.56 24.18 -27.70
CA TYR A 743 1.88 24.32 -28.30
C TYR A 743 1.90 23.84 -29.77
N PRO A 744 2.69 24.49 -30.64
CA PRO A 744 2.77 24.12 -32.05
C PRO A 744 3.48 22.78 -32.24
N VAL A 745 3.10 22.06 -33.29
CA VAL A 745 3.64 20.73 -33.65
C VAL A 745 4.00 20.67 -35.13
N LEU A 746 4.89 19.73 -35.48
CA LEU A 746 5.47 19.60 -36.83
C LEU A 746 4.62 18.76 -37.81
N PHE A 747 3.33 18.54 -37.53
CA PHE A 747 2.44 17.70 -38.34
C PHE A 747 1.04 18.31 -38.47
N SER A 748 0.33 17.91 -39.53
CA SER A 748 -1.01 18.42 -39.88
C SER A 748 -2.14 17.57 -39.28
N GLN A 749 -3.37 18.11 -39.34
CA GLN A 749 -4.57 17.36 -39.00
C GLN A 749 -4.81 16.20 -39.98
N GLU A 750 -4.39 16.37 -41.23
CA GLU A 750 -4.41 15.38 -42.29
C GLU A 750 -3.53 14.17 -41.95
N ASP A 751 -2.28 14.40 -41.52
CA ASP A 751 -1.34 13.34 -41.07
C ASP A 751 -1.93 12.54 -39.90
N LEU A 752 -2.48 13.25 -38.91
CA LEU A 752 -3.12 12.65 -37.74
C LEU A 752 -4.37 11.84 -38.14
N SER A 753 -5.14 12.32 -39.12
CA SER A 753 -6.28 11.60 -39.69
C SER A 753 -5.87 10.35 -40.51
N ALA A 754 -4.72 10.38 -41.16
CA ALA A 754 -4.18 9.24 -41.92
C ALA A 754 -3.81 8.10 -40.97
N VAL A 755 -3.13 8.41 -39.86
CA VAL A 755 -2.81 7.44 -38.80
C VAL A 755 -4.06 6.73 -38.26
N ALA A 756 -5.17 7.46 -38.05
CA ALA A 756 -6.43 6.85 -37.63
C ALA A 756 -7.06 5.96 -38.71
N LYS A 757 -7.06 6.39 -39.98
CA LYS A 757 -7.57 5.61 -41.12
C LYS A 757 -6.77 4.33 -41.35
N ASP A 758 -5.45 4.39 -41.25
CA ASP A 758 -4.57 3.23 -41.44
C ASP A 758 -4.69 2.24 -40.27
N LEU A 759 -4.89 2.71 -39.04
CA LEU A 759 -5.22 1.84 -37.91
C LEU A 759 -6.56 1.11 -38.12
N GLY A 760 -7.59 1.84 -38.56
CA GLY A 760 -8.90 1.28 -38.87
C GLY A 760 -8.87 0.28 -40.03
N ARG A 761 -8.14 0.59 -41.10
CA ARG A 761 -7.96 -0.31 -42.27
C ARG A 761 -7.11 -1.53 -41.94
N GLY A 762 -6.09 -1.39 -41.10
CA GLY A 762 -5.24 -2.48 -40.62
C GLY A 762 -6.00 -3.57 -39.84
N ALA A 763 -7.12 -3.22 -39.21
CA ALA A 763 -8.01 -4.21 -38.57
C ALA A 763 -8.69 -5.17 -39.57
N PHE A 764 -8.83 -4.76 -40.83
CA PHE A 764 -9.45 -5.56 -41.90
C PHE A 764 -8.40 -6.22 -42.83
N ASP A 765 -7.13 -6.26 -42.43
CA ASP A 765 -6.03 -6.83 -43.22
C ASP A 765 -5.82 -8.34 -42.98
N ASP A 766 -6.34 -9.14 -43.91
CA ASP A 766 -6.19 -10.61 -43.94
C ASP A 766 -4.81 -11.09 -44.46
N SER A 767 -3.78 -10.24 -44.37
CA SER A 767 -2.41 -10.60 -44.75
C SER A 767 -1.84 -11.74 -43.88
N PRO A 768 -1.03 -12.65 -44.46
CA PRO A 768 -0.36 -13.71 -43.70
C PRO A 768 0.42 -13.18 -42.49
N LEU A 769 0.43 -13.95 -41.39
CA LEU A 769 0.91 -13.50 -40.07
C LEU A 769 2.27 -12.77 -40.09
N LEU A 770 3.25 -13.29 -40.85
CA LEU A 770 4.58 -12.67 -40.97
C LEU A 770 4.52 -11.29 -41.65
N TRP A 771 3.73 -11.15 -42.72
CA TRP A 771 3.50 -9.87 -43.39
C TRP A 771 2.75 -8.89 -42.49
N ARG A 772 1.76 -9.38 -41.74
CA ARG A 772 1.04 -8.56 -40.76
C ARG A 772 1.97 -8.04 -39.66
N ILE A 773 2.86 -8.87 -39.12
CA ILE A 773 3.90 -8.45 -38.15
C ILE A 773 4.81 -7.36 -38.76
N ILE A 774 5.27 -7.53 -39.99
CA ILE A 774 6.12 -6.54 -40.69
C ILE A 774 5.39 -5.21 -40.91
N LYS A 775 4.10 -5.25 -41.30
CA LYS A 775 3.25 -4.05 -41.43
C LYS A 775 3.05 -3.36 -40.08
N THR A 776 2.63 -4.10 -39.05
CA THR A 776 2.44 -3.57 -37.69
C THR A 776 3.72 -2.93 -37.15
N TYR A 777 4.89 -3.56 -37.34
CA TYR A 777 6.17 -3.00 -36.92
C TYR A 777 6.44 -1.63 -37.57
N ARG A 778 6.25 -1.51 -38.90
CA ARG A 778 6.41 -0.24 -39.63
C ARG A 778 5.40 0.81 -39.18
N GLN A 779 4.14 0.43 -38.98
CA GLN A 779 3.10 1.36 -38.50
C GLN A 779 3.42 1.87 -37.09
N VAL A 780 3.88 1.00 -36.19
CA VAL A 780 4.30 1.37 -34.84
C VAL A 780 5.48 2.35 -34.89
N GLN A 781 6.46 2.16 -35.78
CA GLN A 781 7.56 3.12 -35.97
C GLN A 781 7.04 4.51 -36.41
N VAL A 782 6.18 4.58 -37.43
CA VAL A 782 5.63 5.85 -37.93
C VAL A 782 4.78 6.55 -36.87
N ASN A 783 3.83 5.83 -36.25
CA ASN A 783 2.95 6.38 -35.23
C ASN A 783 3.73 6.85 -33.99
N SER A 784 4.75 6.10 -33.56
CA SER A 784 5.56 6.49 -32.39
C SER A 784 6.44 7.70 -32.68
N ALA A 785 6.97 7.84 -33.91
CA ALA A 785 7.75 9.01 -34.32
C ALA A 785 6.91 10.30 -34.34
N LEU A 786 5.65 10.23 -34.78
CA LEU A 786 4.72 11.36 -34.76
C LEU A 786 4.47 11.86 -33.33
N LEU A 787 4.20 10.93 -32.41
CA LEU A 787 3.93 11.23 -30.99
C LEU A 787 5.20 11.70 -30.24
N LEU A 788 6.37 11.16 -30.60
CA LEU A 788 7.66 11.65 -30.11
C LEU A 788 7.93 13.09 -30.58
N SER A 789 7.56 13.44 -31.81
CA SER A 789 7.69 14.79 -32.34
C SER A 789 6.81 15.79 -31.58
N ALA A 790 5.58 15.41 -31.21
CA ALA A 790 4.75 16.22 -30.31
C ALA A 790 5.46 16.47 -28.96
N CYS A 791 5.97 15.40 -28.32
CA CYS A 791 6.68 15.55 -27.05
C CYS A 791 7.93 16.42 -27.16
N SER A 792 8.75 16.24 -28.20
CA SER A 792 9.94 17.06 -28.43
C SER A 792 9.58 18.53 -28.67
N SER A 793 8.46 18.81 -29.36
CA SER A 793 7.96 20.18 -29.59
C SER A 793 7.55 20.86 -28.27
N LEU A 794 6.93 20.11 -27.34
CA LEU A 794 6.64 20.62 -25.99
C LEU A 794 7.92 20.92 -25.20
N LEU A 795 8.81 19.93 -25.06
CA LEU A 795 10.02 20.07 -24.23
C LEU A 795 10.94 21.19 -24.74
N HIS A 796 11.04 21.38 -26.05
CA HIS A 796 11.84 22.46 -26.65
C HIS A 796 11.13 23.82 -26.70
N ASN A 797 9.84 23.92 -26.35
CA ASN A 797 9.15 25.21 -26.20
C ASN A 797 9.58 25.88 -24.88
N LYS A 798 10.70 26.60 -24.94
CA LYS A 798 11.33 27.26 -23.79
C LYS A 798 10.42 28.26 -23.07
N GLU A 799 9.56 28.96 -23.81
CA GLU A 799 8.62 29.94 -23.23
C GLU A 799 7.54 29.23 -22.41
N LEU A 800 6.91 28.20 -22.98
CA LEU A 800 5.90 27.41 -22.27
C LEU A 800 6.51 26.65 -21.09
N MET A 801 7.67 26.00 -21.25
CA MET A 801 8.33 25.27 -20.17
C MET A 801 8.80 26.19 -19.03
N ALA A 802 9.25 27.41 -19.34
CA ALA A 802 9.56 28.41 -18.32
C ALA A 802 8.31 28.94 -17.60
N SER A 803 7.21 29.16 -18.33
CA SER A 803 5.91 29.52 -17.72
C SER A 803 5.45 28.43 -16.76
N LEU A 804 5.43 27.15 -17.19
CA LEU A 804 5.01 26.02 -16.36
C LEU A 804 5.85 25.86 -15.09
N ALA A 805 7.12 26.27 -15.11
CA ALA A 805 7.98 26.32 -13.93
C ALA A 805 7.66 27.49 -12.98
N GLY A 806 7.23 28.64 -13.51
CA GLY A 806 6.83 29.82 -12.73
C GLY A 806 5.40 29.74 -12.16
N ASP A 807 4.53 28.90 -12.71
CA ASP A 807 3.13 28.74 -12.28
C ASP A 807 2.96 27.93 -10.98
N HIS A 808 4.01 27.26 -10.49
CA HIS A 808 4.07 26.50 -9.23
C HIS A 808 2.92 25.49 -9.03
N PHE A 809 2.96 24.39 -9.80
CA PHE A 809 2.01 23.28 -9.65
C PHE A 809 2.30 22.37 -8.44
N ASP A 810 1.28 21.69 -7.91
CA ASP A 810 1.37 20.79 -6.77
C ASP A 810 1.52 19.31 -7.15
N VAL A 811 1.01 18.92 -8.33
CA VAL A 811 1.05 17.55 -8.84
C VAL A 811 0.99 17.53 -10.37
N LEU A 812 1.56 16.50 -10.99
CA LEU A 812 1.35 16.20 -12.41
C LEU A 812 0.50 14.94 -12.60
N LEU A 813 -0.60 15.08 -13.34
CA LEU A 813 -1.53 14.00 -13.71
C LEU A 813 -1.38 13.67 -15.21
N THR A 814 -0.96 12.45 -15.55
CA THR A 814 -0.60 12.06 -16.93
C THR A 814 -1.04 10.64 -17.24
N ASP A 815 -1.35 10.34 -18.50
CA ASP A 815 -1.36 8.96 -18.96
C ASP A 815 0.09 8.56 -19.36
N PRO A 816 0.72 7.58 -18.70
CA PRO A 816 2.10 7.17 -18.97
C PRO A 816 2.30 6.41 -20.30
N PHE A 817 1.25 6.18 -21.10
CA PHE A 817 1.37 5.50 -22.39
C PHE A 817 2.41 6.17 -23.31
N LEU A 818 2.51 7.50 -23.25
CA LEU A 818 3.60 8.30 -23.81
C LEU A 818 4.36 8.94 -22.64
N PRO A 819 5.66 8.68 -22.44
CA PRO A 819 6.37 9.11 -21.24
C PRO A 819 6.76 10.61 -21.25
N CYS A 820 6.00 11.47 -21.92
CA CYS A 820 6.24 12.91 -21.95
C CYS A 820 5.92 13.61 -20.62
N GLY A 821 4.75 13.31 -20.03
CA GLY A 821 4.38 13.79 -18.69
C GLY A 821 5.41 13.44 -17.61
N PRO A 822 5.94 12.20 -17.54
CA PRO A 822 7.09 11.84 -16.71
C PRO A 822 8.33 12.74 -16.89
N ILE A 823 8.68 13.12 -18.12
CA ILE A 823 9.85 13.98 -18.39
C ILE A 823 9.58 15.41 -17.88
N VAL A 824 8.39 15.94 -18.17
CA VAL A 824 7.94 17.26 -17.67
C VAL A 824 7.92 17.28 -16.14
N ALA A 825 7.41 16.23 -15.48
CA ALA A 825 7.40 16.13 -14.03
C ALA A 825 8.80 16.11 -13.42
N GLN A 826 9.76 15.37 -14.01
CA GLN A 826 11.13 15.33 -13.51
C GLN A 826 11.91 16.63 -13.76
N TYR A 827 11.54 17.41 -14.77
CA TYR A 827 12.05 18.77 -14.99
C TYR A 827 11.48 19.77 -13.96
N LEU A 828 10.18 19.67 -13.66
CA LEU A 828 9.47 20.56 -12.73
C LEU A 828 9.55 20.09 -11.26
N ALA A 829 10.22 18.97 -10.98
CA ALA A 829 10.30 18.30 -9.66
C ALA A 829 8.93 17.97 -9.02
N LEU A 830 7.90 17.69 -9.83
CA LEU A 830 6.53 17.44 -9.37
C LEU A 830 6.30 15.97 -8.96
N PRO A 831 5.51 15.70 -7.90
CA PRO A 831 4.99 14.36 -7.65
C PRO A 831 3.99 13.97 -8.75
N ILE A 832 3.96 12.69 -9.12
CA ILE A 832 3.22 12.23 -10.29
C ILE A 832 2.10 11.25 -9.93
N VAL A 833 0.93 11.47 -10.51
CA VAL A 833 -0.17 10.49 -10.58
C VAL A 833 -0.29 10.02 -12.03
N PHE A 834 -0.16 8.71 -12.23
CA PHE A 834 -0.41 8.08 -13.52
C PHE A 834 -1.86 7.61 -13.63
N PHE A 835 -2.48 7.83 -14.79
CA PHE A 835 -3.86 7.42 -15.06
C PHE A 835 -3.94 6.69 -16.40
N LEU A 836 -4.18 5.37 -16.38
CA LEU A 836 -3.97 4.47 -17.52
C LEU A 836 -4.96 3.31 -17.52
N ASN A 837 -5.15 2.64 -18.67
CA ASN A 837 -5.79 1.32 -18.70
C ASN A 837 -4.75 0.20 -18.41
N ALA A 838 -3.69 0.14 -19.21
CA ALA A 838 -2.54 -0.75 -19.07
C ALA A 838 -1.38 -0.23 -19.94
N LEU A 839 -0.14 -0.69 -19.69
CA LEU A 839 1.00 -0.39 -20.57
C LEU A 839 1.42 -1.60 -21.43
N PRO A 840 1.90 -1.36 -22.68
CA PRO A 840 2.63 -2.35 -23.46
C PRO A 840 3.77 -3.01 -22.67
N CYS A 841 4.08 -4.26 -23.01
CA CYS A 841 5.15 -5.07 -22.39
C CYS A 841 5.03 -5.30 -20.88
N SER A 842 3.93 -4.88 -20.26
CA SER A 842 3.73 -4.85 -18.80
C SER A 842 4.66 -3.87 -18.06
N LEU A 843 5.02 -2.75 -18.69
CA LEU A 843 5.84 -1.70 -18.06
C LEU A 843 5.20 -1.14 -16.77
N ASP A 844 3.88 -1.12 -16.70
CA ASP A 844 3.09 -0.79 -15.50
C ASP A 844 3.39 -1.70 -14.30
N PHE A 845 3.70 -2.98 -14.55
CA PHE A 845 4.13 -3.94 -13.53
C PHE A 845 5.64 -3.87 -13.27
N HIS A 846 6.45 -3.75 -14.31
CA HIS A 846 7.91 -3.65 -14.17
C HIS A 846 8.35 -2.38 -13.43
N SER A 847 7.76 -1.23 -13.74
CA SER A 847 8.08 0.07 -13.13
C SER A 847 7.46 0.31 -11.76
N THR A 848 6.58 -0.57 -11.28
CA THR A 848 6.15 -0.64 -9.87
C THR A 848 6.88 -1.73 -9.08
N ALA A 849 7.80 -2.47 -9.71
CA ALA A 849 8.34 -3.74 -9.22
C ALA A 849 7.26 -4.79 -8.86
N CYS A 850 6.02 -4.63 -9.35
CA CYS A 850 4.92 -5.53 -9.12
C CYS A 850 5.08 -6.80 -9.98
N PRO A 851 5.08 -8.02 -9.41
CA PRO A 851 5.25 -9.24 -10.19
C PRO A 851 3.97 -9.59 -10.97
N LYS A 852 4.15 -10.08 -12.20
CA LYS A 852 3.07 -10.51 -13.11
C LYS A 852 3.28 -11.98 -13.51
N PRO A 853 2.82 -12.97 -12.69
CA PRO A 853 3.24 -14.36 -12.86
C PRO A 853 2.72 -15.02 -14.14
N MET A 854 3.60 -15.24 -15.12
CA MET A 854 3.27 -15.80 -16.46
C MET A 854 2.70 -17.23 -16.44
N SER A 855 2.69 -17.90 -15.28
CA SER A 855 2.10 -19.22 -15.08
C SER A 855 0.57 -19.21 -15.03
N TYR A 856 -0.06 -18.09 -14.67
CA TYR A 856 -1.52 -17.91 -14.65
C TYR A 856 -1.98 -16.52 -15.07
N VAL A 857 -1.12 -15.51 -15.18
CA VAL A 857 -1.50 -14.23 -15.79
C VAL A 857 -1.24 -14.31 -17.30
N PRO A 858 -2.29 -14.28 -18.15
CA PRO A 858 -2.13 -14.22 -19.59
C PRO A 858 -1.48 -12.90 -20.02
N ARG A 859 -0.58 -12.95 -21.00
CA ARG A 859 0.00 -11.76 -21.65
C ARG A 859 -1.01 -11.14 -22.61
N THR A 860 -0.84 -9.84 -22.87
CA THR A 860 -1.61 -9.13 -23.89
C THR A 860 -1.42 -9.80 -25.25
N MET A 861 -2.46 -9.83 -26.09
CA MET A 861 -2.53 -10.54 -27.38
C MET A 861 -2.43 -12.08 -27.29
N SER A 862 -2.39 -12.68 -26.10
CA SER A 862 -2.37 -14.16 -25.97
C SER A 862 -3.74 -14.79 -26.21
N GLN A 863 -4.83 -14.04 -25.97
CA GLN A 863 -6.23 -14.50 -26.03
C GLN A 863 -6.50 -15.70 -25.11
N TYR A 864 -5.83 -15.76 -23.96
CA TYR A 864 -6.04 -16.80 -22.95
C TYR A 864 -6.71 -16.26 -21.69
N SER A 865 -7.38 -17.16 -20.97
CA SER A 865 -7.75 -16.96 -19.57
C SER A 865 -6.57 -17.24 -18.65
N ASP A 866 -6.78 -17.07 -17.35
CA ASP A 866 -5.90 -17.55 -16.29
C ASP A 866 -5.77 -19.09 -16.25
N HIS A 867 -6.82 -19.81 -16.63
CA HIS A 867 -6.85 -21.27 -16.78
C HIS A 867 -6.13 -21.78 -18.04
N MET A 868 -4.80 -21.64 -18.11
CA MET A 868 -3.97 -22.11 -19.22
C MET A 868 -3.46 -23.56 -19.07
N THR A 869 -3.58 -24.37 -20.14
CA THR A 869 -2.86 -25.65 -20.30
C THR A 869 -1.33 -25.44 -20.40
N PHE A 870 -0.54 -26.51 -20.28
CA PHE A 870 0.93 -26.43 -20.39
C PHE A 870 1.40 -25.76 -21.69
N LEU A 871 0.85 -26.13 -22.85
CA LEU A 871 1.23 -25.54 -24.13
C LEU A 871 0.81 -24.07 -24.25
N GLN A 872 -0.35 -23.69 -23.70
CA GLN A 872 -0.75 -22.29 -23.60
C GLN A 872 0.22 -21.50 -22.72
N ARG A 873 0.66 -22.03 -21.57
CA ARG A 873 1.67 -21.39 -20.70
C ARG A 873 3.04 -21.26 -21.39
N VAL A 874 3.47 -22.25 -22.18
CA VAL A 874 4.69 -22.15 -23.00
C VAL A 874 4.56 -21.04 -24.04
N LYS A 875 3.44 -20.95 -24.76
CA LYS A 875 3.19 -19.84 -25.69
C LYS A 875 3.08 -18.49 -24.97
N ASN A 876 2.48 -18.44 -23.77
CA ASN A 876 2.37 -17.23 -22.95
C ASN A 876 3.77 -16.67 -22.58
N LEU A 877 4.70 -17.56 -22.22
CA LEU A 877 6.11 -17.22 -21.96
C LEU A 877 6.83 -16.75 -23.24
N LEU A 878 6.58 -17.37 -24.39
CA LEU A 878 7.17 -16.95 -25.68
C LEU A 878 6.65 -15.58 -26.15
N VAL A 879 5.37 -15.27 -25.90
CA VAL A 879 4.81 -13.92 -26.12
C VAL A 879 5.48 -12.91 -25.19
N ALA A 880 5.60 -13.21 -23.90
CA ALA A 880 6.30 -12.33 -22.95
C ALA A 880 7.75 -12.02 -23.37
N ALA A 881 8.47 -13.03 -23.89
CA ALA A 881 9.83 -12.87 -24.38
C ALA A 881 9.94 -12.04 -25.66
N SER A 882 8.90 -12.03 -26.53
CA SER A 882 8.90 -11.24 -27.76
C SER A 882 8.46 -9.79 -27.55
N GLU A 883 7.65 -9.51 -26.52
CA GLU A 883 7.14 -8.16 -26.21
C GLU A 883 8.27 -7.13 -26.06
N SER A 884 9.34 -7.44 -25.32
CA SER A 884 10.45 -6.51 -25.05
C SER A 884 11.09 -5.91 -26.31
N PHE A 885 11.13 -6.66 -27.42
CA PHE A 885 11.64 -6.15 -28.69
C PHE A 885 10.77 -5.04 -29.27
N LEU A 886 9.44 -5.17 -29.17
CA LEU A 886 8.49 -4.18 -29.69
C LEU A 886 8.50 -2.90 -28.85
N CYS A 887 8.58 -2.99 -27.53
CA CYS A 887 8.62 -1.79 -26.68
C CYS A 887 9.93 -1.01 -26.80
N ASN A 888 11.06 -1.65 -27.07
CA ASN A 888 12.31 -0.92 -27.33
C ASN A 888 12.19 0.03 -28.53
N VAL A 889 11.40 -0.32 -29.55
CA VAL A 889 11.12 0.55 -30.71
C VAL A 889 10.29 1.78 -30.33
N VAL A 890 9.32 1.62 -29.44
CA VAL A 890 8.41 2.70 -29.00
C VAL A 890 9.11 3.66 -28.04
N TYR A 891 9.83 3.13 -27.04
CA TYR A 891 10.26 3.90 -25.87
C TYR A 891 11.74 4.32 -25.86
N SER A 892 12.64 3.64 -26.59
CA SER A 892 14.05 4.08 -26.62
C SER A 892 14.29 5.49 -27.20
N PRO A 893 13.49 6.00 -28.16
CA PRO A 893 13.61 7.40 -28.58
C PRO A 893 13.22 8.39 -27.46
N TYR A 894 12.26 8.04 -26.61
CA TYR A 894 11.89 8.87 -25.46
C TYR A 894 12.96 8.88 -24.37
N THR A 895 13.68 7.77 -24.13
CA THR A 895 14.79 7.78 -23.17
C THR A 895 15.99 8.60 -23.66
N ALA A 896 16.23 8.64 -24.97
CA ALA A 896 17.22 9.54 -25.56
C ALA A 896 16.80 11.00 -25.38
N LEU A 897 15.58 11.36 -25.78
CA LEU A 897 15.00 12.71 -25.62
C LEU A 897 14.96 13.15 -24.14
N ALA A 898 14.63 12.24 -23.22
CA ALA A 898 14.64 12.50 -21.78
C ALA A 898 16.06 12.79 -21.26
N SER A 899 17.05 12.02 -21.72
CA SER A 899 18.45 12.18 -21.29
C SER A 899 19.06 13.47 -21.83
N GLU A 900 18.73 13.83 -23.08
CA GLU A 900 19.08 15.09 -23.71
C GLU A 900 18.44 16.27 -22.97
N PHE A 901 17.12 16.24 -22.74
CA PHE A 901 16.40 17.35 -22.12
C PHE A 901 16.75 17.55 -20.64
N LEU A 902 16.89 16.46 -19.87
CA LEU A 902 17.22 16.50 -18.43
C LEU A 902 18.73 16.55 -18.15
N GLN A 903 19.58 16.59 -19.19
CA GLN A 903 21.05 16.72 -19.11
C GLN A 903 21.74 15.68 -18.20
N ARG A 904 21.20 14.46 -18.16
CA ARG A 904 21.74 13.30 -17.41
C ARG A 904 21.31 12.00 -18.08
N GLU A 905 21.89 10.87 -17.72
CA GLU A 905 21.35 9.57 -18.16
C GLU A 905 19.97 9.31 -17.51
N VAL A 906 18.99 8.90 -18.33
CA VAL A 906 17.61 8.63 -17.91
C VAL A 906 17.09 7.37 -18.61
N THR A 907 16.79 6.33 -17.83
CA THR A 907 16.14 5.12 -18.35
C THR A 907 14.60 5.23 -18.29
N LEU A 908 13.91 4.37 -19.03
CA LEU A 908 12.45 4.26 -18.99
C LEU A 908 11.95 3.83 -17.60
N HIS A 909 12.76 3.06 -16.87
CA HIS A 909 12.47 2.69 -15.48
C HIS A 909 12.51 3.92 -14.56
N ASP A 910 13.47 4.83 -14.73
CA ASP A 910 13.60 6.03 -13.89
C ASP A 910 12.44 7.01 -14.11
N LEU A 911 11.97 7.14 -15.35
CA LEU A 911 10.76 7.90 -15.67
C LEU A 911 9.52 7.29 -15.01
N LEU A 912 9.25 6.01 -15.27
CA LEU A 912 7.98 5.39 -14.85
C LEU A 912 7.94 5.01 -13.37
N SER A 913 9.06 4.62 -12.75
CA SER A 913 9.11 4.28 -11.31
C SER A 913 9.08 5.51 -10.38
N SER A 914 9.02 6.73 -10.93
CA SER A 914 8.90 7.96 -10.15
C SER A 914 7.46 8.31 -9.74
N ALA A 915 6.45 7.59 -10.24
CA ALA A 915 5.05 7.85 -9.91
C ALA A 915 4.69 7.51 -8.46
N SER A 916 3.97 8.42 -7.80
CA SER A 916 3.47 8.27 -6.43
C SER A 916 2.22 7.38 -6.37
N ILE A 917 1.30 7.50 -7.33
CA ILE A 917 0.11 6.63 -7.46
C ILE A 917 -0.12 6.26 -8.93
N TRP A 918 -0.56 5.03 -9.16
CA TRP A 918 -1.04 4.49 -10.44
C TRP A 918 -2.55 4.24 -10.37
N LEU A 919 -3.34 5.12 -10.99
CA LEU A 919 -4.78 4.99 -11.18
C LEU A 919 -5.07 4.10 -12.40
N LEU A 920 -5.39 2.83 -12.13
CA LEU A 920 -5.65 1.81 -13.13
C LEU A 920 -7.15 1.79 -13.51
N ARG A 921 -7.50 2.14 -14.75
CA ARG A 921 -8.85 2.07 -15.33
C ARG A 921 -9.36 0.63 -15.59
N ASN A 922 -8.81 -0.37 -14.90
CA ASN A 922 -9.29 -1.75 -14.88
C ASN A 922 -9.67 -2.16 -13.44
N GLU A 923 -10.37 -3.29 -13.27
CA GLU A 923 -10.63 -3.92 -11.96
C GLU A 923 -11.07 -5.40 -12.15
N PHE A 924 -11.16 -6.16 -11.05
CA PHE A 924 -11.22 -7.63 -11.04
C PHE A 924 -12.56 -8.25 -11.44
N THR A 925 -13.64 -7.49 -11.48
CA THR A 925 -14.92 -7.94 -12.06
C THR A 925 -14.73 -8.32 -13.52
N SER A 926 -13.86 -7.62 -14.26
CA SER A 926 -13.50 -7.94 -15.65
C SER A 926 -12.09 -8.56 -15.82
N TYR A 927 -11.12 -8.23 -14.96
CA TYR A 927 -9.72 -8.68 -15.09
C TYR A 927 -9.40 -9.87 -14.18
N TYR A 928 -8.34 -10.62 -14.49
CA TYR A 928 -7.94 -11.77 -13.68
C TYR A 928 -7.20 -11.33 -12.38
N PRO A 929 -7.52 -11.94 -11.22
CA PRO A 929 -6.82 -11.70 -9.95
C PRO A 929 -5.31 -11.96 -10.06
N ARG A 930 -4.53 -11.08 -9.44
CA ARG A 930 -3.05 -11.08 -9.46
C ARG A 930 -2.52 -10.22 -8.31
N PRO A 931 -1.24 -10.35 -7.92
CA PRO A 931 -0.63 -9.48 -6.92
C PRO A 931 -0.53 -8.04 -7.41
N ILE A 932 -0.70 -7.08 -6.49
CA ILE A 932 -0.73 -5.64 -6.76
C ILE A 932 0.03 -4.86 -5.68
N MET A 933 0.79 -3.85 -6.07
CA MET A 933 1.55 -2.97 -5.16
C MET A 933 0.67 -1.88 -4.52
N PRO A 934 1.01 -1.37 -3.32
CA PRO A 934 0.12 -0.46 -2.57
C PRO A 934 -0.15 0.89 -3.24
N ASN A 935 0.75 1.33 -4.11
CA ASN A 935 0.60 2.56 -4.90
C ASN A 935 -0.24 2.38 -6.18
N MET A 936 -0.90 1.23 -6.38
CA MET A 936 -1.75 0.96 -7.54
C MET A 936 -3.22 0.89 -7.12
N ALA A 937 -3.99 1.95 -7.41
CA ALA A 937 -5.40 2.03 -7.09
C ALA A 937 -6.25 1.75 -8.33
N PHE A 938 -7.31 0.94 -8.17
CA PHE A 938 -8.20 0.56 -9.27
C PHE A 938 -9.40 1.49 -9.37
N VAL A 939 -9.62 2.04 -10.56
CA VAL A 939 -10.68 2.98 -10.91
C VAL A 939 -11.37 2.56 -12.23
N GLY A 940 -11.50 1.24 -12.44
CA GLY A 940 -12.34 0.71 -13.51
C GLY A 940 -13.80 1.12 -13.32
N GLY A 941 -14.50 1.39 -14.43
CA GLY A 941 -15.88 1.91 -14.38
C GLY A 941 -16.02 3.42 -14.10
N ILE A 942 -14.93 4.20 -14.09
CA ILE A 942 -14.96 5.66 -13.89
C ILE A 942 -15.83 6.44 -14.90
N ASN A 943 -16.18 5.82 -16.05
CA ASN A 943 -17.09 6.39 -17.06
C ASN A 943 -18.56 5.94 -16.89
N CYS A 944 -18.90 5.17 -15.85
CA CYS A 944 -20.26 4.70 -15.62
C CYS A 944 -21.12 5.78 -14.93
N GLU A 945 -21.41 6.82 -15.69
CA GLU A 945 -22.31 7.90 -15.27
C GLU A 945 -23.76 7.40 -15.16
N ASP A 946 -24.56 8.05 -14.30
CA ASP A 946 -26.01 7.89 -14.28
C ASP A 946 -26.65 8.32 -15.61
N GLN A 947 -27.77 7.69 -15.96
CA GLN A 947 -28.51 7.96 -17.19
C GLN A 947 -29.01 9.40 -17.23
N LYS A 948 -28.62 10.14 -18.26
CA LYS A 948 -29.16 11.46 -18.57
C LYS A 948 -30.40 11.31 -19.44
N PRO A 949 -31.39 12.23 -19.36
CA PRO A 949 -32.54 12.21 -20.26
C PRO A 949 -32.09 12.20 -21.73
N LEU A 950 -32.57 11.22 -22.49
CA LEU A 950 -32.26 11.10 -23.90
C LEU A 950 -32.89 12.26 -24.68
N VAL A 951 -32.22 12.74 -25.73
CA VAL A 951 -32.86 13.70 -26.64
C VAL A 951 -33.99 13.02 -27.41
N GLN A 952 -35.08 13.77 -27.63
CA GLN A 952 -36.38 13.30 -28.14
C GLN A 952 -36.31 12.41 -29.40
N GLU A 953 -35.30 12.60 -30.25
CA GLU A 953 -35.02 11.75 -31.42
C GLU A 953 -34.78 10.27 -31.02
N PHE A 954 -33.94 10.02 -30.02
CA PHE A 954 -33.65 8.66 -29.55
C PHE A 954 -34.81 8.07 -28.75
N GLU A 955 -35.55 8.88 -27.99
CA GLU A 955 -36.79 8.45 -27.34
C GLU A 955 -37.82 7.98 -28.37
N ALA A 956 -37.98 8.70 -29.50
CA ALA A 956 -38.88 8.30 -30.57
C ALA A 956 -38.49 6.94 -31.19
N TYR A 957 -37.20 6.69 -31.42
CA TYR A 957 -36.71 5.39 -31.91
C TYR A 957 -36.94 4.25 -30.91
N ILE A 958 -36.72 4.51 -29.62
CA ILE A 958 -36.96 3.56 -28.53
C ILE A 958 -38.45 3.24 -28.36
N ASN A 959 -39.32 4.24 -28.51
CA ASN A 959 -40.76 4.06 -28.45
C ASN A 959 -41.26 3.24 -29.66
N ALA A 960 -40.77 3.55 -30.86
CA ALA A 960 -41.06 2.79 -32.07
C ALA A 960 -40.58 1.31 -32.04
N SER A 961 -39.58 0.97 -31.21
CA SER A 961 -39.07 -0.41 -31.09
C SER A 961 -40.02 -1.44 -30.43
N GLY A 962 -41.21 -1.02 -30.01
CA GLY A 962 -42.24 -1.91 -29.45
C GLY A 962 -41.75 -2.69 -28.22
N GLU A 963 -42.13 -3.96 -28.15
CA GLU A 963 -41.76 -4.89 -27.06
C GLU A 963 -40.39 -5.53 -27.27
N HIS A 964 -40.00 -5.75 -28.52
CA HIS A 964 -38.71 -6.36 -28.90
C HIS A 964 -37.53 -5.54 -28.34
N GLY A 965 -37.65 -4.22 -28.34
CA GLY A 965 -36.63 -3.31 -27.81
C GLY A 965 -35.51 -3.01 -28.80
N ILE A 966 -34.39 -2.50 -28.29
CA ILE A 966 -33.29 -2.01 -29.11
C ILE A 966 -32.00 -2.83 -28.98
N VAL A 967 -31.18 -2.79 -30.03
CA VAL A 967 -29.78 -3.19 -30.02
C VAL A 967 -28.92 -1.97 -30.33
N VAL A 968 -27.93 -1.70 -29.48
CA VAL A 968 -26.96 -0.61 -29.68
C VAL A 968 -25.75 -1.19 -30.44
N PHE A 969 -25.19 -0.47 -31.42
CA PHE A 969 -24.04 -0.93 -32.18
C PHE A 969 -23.00 0.18 -32.42
N SER A 970 -21.79 -0.02 -31.91
CA SER A 970 -20.68 0.95 -31.98
C SER A 970 -19.31 0.27 -32.01
N LEU A 971 -18.51 0.55 -33.05
CA LEU A 971 -17.11 0.09 -33.15
C LEU A 971 -16.08 1.13 -32.64
N GLY A 972 -16.51 2.05 -31.77
CA GLY A 972 -15.63 3.09 -31.21
C GLY A 972 -15.35 4.25 -32.16
N SER A 973 -14.60 5.26 -31.70
CA SER A 973 -14.39 6.51 -32.45
C SER A 973 -13.44 6.39 -33.65
N MET A 974 -12.47 5.47 -33.59
CA MET A 974 -11.40 5.32 -34.58
C MET A 974 -11.80 4.55 -35.85
N VAL A 975 -12.99 3.92 -35.87
CA VAL A 975 -13.47 3.11 -36.99
C VAL A 975 -14.47 3.92 -37.81
N SER A 976 -13.96 4.79 -38.68
CA SER A 976 -14.78 5.67 -39.53
C SER A 976 -15.30 5.00 -40.81
N GLU A 977 -14.55 4.01 -41.31
CA GLU A 977 -14.79 3.27 -42.55
C GLU A 977 -14.80 1.77 -42.24
N ILE A 978 -15.83 1.05 -42.73
CA ILE A 978 -15.88 -0.43 -42.76
C ILE A 978 -15.95 -0.81 -44.25
N PRO A 979 -15.15 -1.78 -44.74
CA PRO A 979 -15.18 -2.20 -46.14
C PRO A 979 -16.59 -2.57 -46.60
N GLU A 980 -17.03 -2.04 -47.75
CA GLU A 980 -18.43 -2.08 -48.20
C GLU A 980 -19.05 -3.49 -48.15
N LYS A 981 -18.34 -4.51 -48.64
CA LYS A 981 -18.78 -5.92 -48.56
C LYS A 981 -19.10 -6.36 -47.13
N LYS A 982 -18.23 -6.04 -46.16
CA LYS A 982 -18.43 -6.40 -44.75
C LYS A 982 -19.53 -5.53 -44.11
N ALA A 983 -19.67 -4.28 -44.52
CA ALA A 983 -20.78 -3.43 -44.09
C ALA A 983 -22.15 -3.95 -44.60
N MET A 984 -22.21 -4.52 -45.81
CA MET A 984 -23.40 -5.19 -46.35
C MET A 984 -23.70 -6.53 -45.65
N GLU A 985 -22.68 -7.35 -45.36
CA GLU A 985 -22.85 -8.59 -44.57
C GLU A 985 -23.39 -8.30 -43.16
N ILE A 986 -22.90 -7.23 -42.52
CA ILE A 986 -23.43 -6.75 -41.24
C ILE A 986 -24.86 -6.22 -41.40
N ALA A 987 -25.16 -5.40 -42.40
CA ALA A 987 -26.49 -4.85 -42.64
C ALA A 987 -27.57 -5.94 -42.88
N ASP A 988 -27.19 -7.02 -43.58
CA ASP A 988 -28.01 -8.21 -43.79
C ASP A 988 -28.29 -8.95 -42.45
N ALA A 989 -27.26 -9.14 -41.61
CA ALA A 989 -27.45 -9.73 -40.28
C ALA A 989 -28.43 -8.94 -39.40
N LEU A 990 -28.29 -7.62 -39.38
CA LEU A 990 -29.13 -6.72 -38.58
C LEU A 990 -30.58 -6.69 -39.09
N GLY A 991 -30.81 -6.87 -40.39
CA GLY A 991 -32.15 -7.00 -40.98
C GLY A 991 -32.90 -8.30 -40.64
N ARG A 992 -32.22 -9.29 -40.02
CA ARG A 992 -32.78 -10.61 -39.68
C ARG A 992 -33.19 -10.77 -38.21
N ILE A 993 -33.20 -9.67 -37.44
CA ILE A 993 -33.67 -9.63 -36.05
C ILE A 993 -34.82 -8.63 -35.88
N PRO A 994 -35.79 -8.87 -34.97
CA PRO A 994 -36.97 -8.02 -34.82
C PRO A 994 -36.74 -6.72 -34.04
N GLN A 995 -35.60 -6.57 -33.36
CA GLN A 995 -35.24 -5.35 -32.65
C GLN A 995 -34.93 -4.18 -33.59
N THR A 996 -35.14 -2.95 -33.10
CA THR A 996 -34.61 -1.74 -33.73
C THR A 996 -33.11 -1.62 -33.43
N VAL A 997 -32.28 -1.45 -34.45
CA VAL A 997 -30.83 -1.36 -34.28
C VAL A 997 -30.37 0.09 -34.44
N LEU A 998 -29.73 0.63 -33.42
CA LEU A 998 -29.10 1.95 -33.43
C LEU A 998 -27.61 1.78 -33.75
N TRP A 999 -27.24 1.92 -35.02
CA TRP A 999 -25.88 1.70 -35.50
C TRP A 999 -25.14 3.03 -35.69
N ARG A 1000 -24.09 3.24 -34.88
CA ARG A 1000 -23.13 4.31 -35.14
C ARG A 1000 -22.25 3.98 -36.35
N TYR A 1001 -22.45 4.70 -37.45
CA TYR A 1001 -21.71 4.50 -38.69
C TYR A 1001 -21.52 5.80 -39.45
N THR A 1002 -20.31 6.04 -39.94
CA THR A 1002 -19.92 7.25 -40.68
C THR A 1002 -19.53 6.99 -42.14
N GLY A 1003 -19.54 5.72 -42.57
CA GLY A 1003 -19.25 5.34 -43.96
C GLY A 1003 -20.46 5.43 -44.91
N PRO A 1004 -20.30 5.05 -46.19
CA PRO A 1004 -21.38 5.04 -47.17
C PRO A 1004 -22.50 4.08 -46.77
N ARG A 1005 -23.76 4.55 -46.76
CA ARG A 1005 -24.93 3.75 -46.37
C ARG A 1005 -24.98 2.42 -47.16
N PRO A 1006 -25.03 1.25 -46.49
CA PRO A 1006 -25.17 -0.04 -47.18
C PRO A 1006 -26.44 -0.09 -48.02
N SER A 1007 -26.32 -0.56 -49.26
CA SER A 1007 -27.41 -0.63 -50.25
C SER A 1007 -28.55 -1.57 -49.82
N ASN A 1008 -28.23 -2.58 -49.00
CA ASN A 1008 -29.15 -3.58 -48.47
C ASN A 1008 -29.68 -3.28 -47.05
N LEU A 1009 -29.50 -2.06 -46.51
CA LEU A 1009 -29.86 -1.75 -45.13
C LEU A 1009 -31.39 -1.82 -44.87
N ALA A 1010 -31.80 -2.75 -44.02
CA ALA A 1010 -33.18 -2.99 -43.63
C ALA A 1010 -33.80 -1.85 -42.78
N LYS A 1011 -35.14 -1.77 -42.79
CA LYS A 1011 -35.91 -0.69 -42.15
C LYS A 1011 -35.80 -0.63 -40.62
N ASN A 1012 -35.44 -1.73 -39.95
CA ASN A 1012 -35.24 -1.77 -38.50
C ASN A 1012 -33.90 -1.14 -38.06
N THR A 1013 -32.97 -0.91 -38.99
CA THR A 1013 -31.61 -0.43 -38.68
C THR A 1013 -31.47 1.06 -39.02
N ILE A 1014 -31.19 1.86 -38.00
CA ILE A 1014 -31.04 3.32 -38.08
C ILE A 1014 -29.54 3.64 -38.00
N LEU A 1015 -29.03 4.39 -38.99
CA LEU A 1015 -27.64 4.85 -39.01
C LEU A 1015 -27.55 6.24 -38.36
N VAL A 1016 -26.66 6.38 -37.38
CA VAL A 1016 -26.37 7.67 -36.72
C VAL A 1016 -24.87 7.95 -36.71
N LYS A 1017 -24.48 9.24 -36.71
CA LYS A 1017 -23.06 9.63 -36.66
C LYS A 1017 -22.47 9.55 -35.24
N TRP A 1018 -23.32 9.69 -34.22
CA TRP A 1018 -23.00 9.64 -32.81
C TRP A 1018 -24.10 8.95 -32.01
N LEU A 1019 -23.78 8.39 -30.85
CA LEU A 1019 -24.72 7.78 -29.91
C LEU A 1019 -24.48 8.37 -28.51
N PRO A 1020 -25.53 8.73 -27.75
CA PRO A 1020 -25.46 8.80 -26.29
C PRO A 1020 -25.36 7.37 -25.73
N GLN A 1021 -24.16 6.77 -25.85
CA GLN A 1021 -23.96 5.33 -25.78
C GLN A 1021 -24.31 4.75 -24.39
N ASN A 1022 -23.83 5.38 -23.32
CA ASN A 1022 -24.13 4.95 -21.94
C ASN A 1022 -25.63 5.06 -21.63
N ASP A 1023 -26.26 6.19 -21.98
CA ASP A 1023 -27.69 6.44 -21.73
C ASP A 1023 -28.58 5.44 -22.50
N LEU A 1024 -28.24 5.13 -23.74
CA LEU A 1024 -28.90 4.08 -24.53
C LEU A 1024 -28.69 2.68 -23.96
N LEU A 1025 -27.49 2.37 -23.46
CA LEU A 1025 -27.22 1.07 -22.83
C LEU A 1025 -28.00 0.91 -21.52
N GLY A 1026 -28.16 1.98 -20.74
CA GLY A 1026 -28.95 1.97 -19.51
C GLY A 1026 -30.46 1.86 -19.71
N HIS A 1027 -30.97 2.23 -20.89
CA HIS A 1027 -32.41 2.25 -21.13
C HIS A 1027 -33.05 0.84 -21.05
N PRO A 1028 -34.14 0.61 -20.29
CA PRO A 1028 -34.71 -0.74 -20.03
C PRO A 1028 -35.14 -1.58 -21.25
N LYS A 1029 -35.34 -0.96 -22.42
CA LYS A 1029 -35.60 -1.68 -23.68
C LYS A 1029 -34.34 -2.24 -24.37
N THR A 1030 -33.14 -1.95 -23.90
CA THR A 1030 -31.91 -2.40 -24.55
C THR A 1030 -31.66 -3.88 -24.27
N ARG A 1031 -31.50 -4.66 -25.35
CA ARG A 1031 -31.38 -6.13 -25.29
C ARG A 1031 -29.95 -6.63 -25.45
N ALA A 1032 -29.17 -5.99 -26.33
CA ALA A 1032 -27.78 -6.35 -26.58
C ALA A 1032 -26.95 -5.16 -27.06
N PHE A 1033 -25.63 -5.26 -26.87
CA PHE A 1033 -24.64 -4.30 -27.35
C PHE A 1033 -23.67 -4.97 -28.34
N ILE A 1034 -23.66 -4.51 -29.59
CA ILE A 1034 -22.63 -4.89 -30.57
C ILE A 1034 -21.46 -3.91 -30.42
N THR A 1035 -20.26 -4.42 -30.09
CA THR A 1035 -19.13 -3.57 -29.71
C THR A 1035 -17.79 -4.09 -30.22
N HIS A 1036 -16.87 -3.17 -30.53
CA HIS A 1036 -15.44 -3.48 -30.74
C HIS A 1036 -14.69 -3.98 -29.49
N ALA A 1037 -15.35 -4.14 -28.34
CA ALA A 1037 -14.74 -4.56 -27.06
C ALA A 1037 -13.62 -3.62 -26.52
N GLY A 1038 -13.59 -2.36 -26.95
CA GLY A 1038 -12.80 -1.32 -26.29
C GLY A 1038 -13.25 -1.13 -24.84
N SER A 1039 -12.29 -0.94 -23.93
CA SER A 1039 -12.51 -1.06 -22.48
C SER A 1039 -13.61 -0.15 -21.90
N HIS A 1040 -13.86 1.03 -22.48
CA HIS A 1040 -15.03 1.87 -22.11
C HIS A 1040 -16.37 1.17 -22.32
N GLY A 1041 -16.61 0.66 -23.53
CA GLY A 1041 -17.87 -0.02 -23.86
C GLY A 1041 -18.07 -1.33 -23.09
N ILE A 1042 -16.98 -1.98 -22.66
CA ILE A 1042 -17.04 -3.11 -21.73
C ILE A 1042 -17.57 -2.65 -20.37
N TYR A 1043 -17.05 -1.55 -19.81
CA TYR A 1043 -17.55 -0.99 -18.56
C TYR A 1043 -18.99 -0.47 -18.68
N GLU A 1044 -19.32 0.31 -19.70
CA GLU A 1044 -20.69 0.79 -19.94
C GLU A 1044 -21.70 -0.36 -20.02
N GLY A 1045 -21.38 -1.45 -20.72
CA GLY A 1045 -22.26 -2.62 -20.81
C GLY A 1045 -22.32 -3.46 -19.54
N ILE A 1046 -21.25 -3.53 -18.72
CA ILE A 1046 -21.30 -4.12 -17.37
C ILE A 1046 -22.18 -3.25 -16.46
N CYS A 1047 -21.94 -1.95 -16.40
CA CYS A 1047 -22.66 -1.01 -15.54
C CYS A 1047 -24.16 -0.93 -15.86
N ASN A 1048 -24.55 -1.16 -17.10
CA ASN A 1048 -25.96 -1.21 -17.51
C ASN A 1048 -26.52 -2.64 -17.66
N GLY A 1049 -25.72 -3.67 -17.41
CA GLY A 1049 -26.16 -5.07 -17.44
C GLY A 1049 -26.60 -5.56 -18.82
N VAL A 1050 -25.93 -5.14 -19.89
CA VAL A 1050 -26.29 -5.42 -21.30
C VAL A 1050 -25.37 -6.50 -21.91
N PRO A 1051 -25.91 -7.67 -22.34
CA PRO A 1051 -25.14 -8.71 -23.02
C PRO A 1051 -24.47 -8.23 -24.31
N MET A 1052 -23.28 -8.75 -24.61
CA MET A 1052 -22.43 -8.20 -25.68
C MET A 1052 -22.21 -9.18 -26.86
N VAL A 1053 -22.26 -8.66 -28.08
CA VAL A 1053 -21.67 -9.28 -29.28
C VAL A 1053 -20.41 -8.50 -29.64
N MET A 1054 -19.26 -9.13 -29.52
CA MET A 1054 -17.96 -8.47 -29.57
C MET A 1054 -17.25 -8.73 -30.89
N MET A 1055 -16.78 -7.67 -31.54
CA MET A 1055 -16.06 -7.71 -32.82
C MET A 1055 -14.69 -7.02 -32.64
N PRO A 1056 -13.75 -7.61 -31.89
CA PRO A 1056 -12.49 -6.95 -31.54
C PRO A 1056 -11.58 -6.76 -32.76
N LEU A 1057 -10.92 -5.60 -32.82
CA LEU A 1057 -10.20 -5.09 -34.00
C LEU A 1057 -8.70 -4.91 -33.76
N PHE A 1058 -8.32 -4.23 -32.67
CA PHE A 1058 -6.92 -3.89 -32.34
C PHE A 1058 -6.73 -3.57 -30.85
N GLY A 1059 -5.47 -3.45 -30.41
CA GLY A 1059 -5.15 -3.06 -29.02
C GLY A 1059 -5.51 -4.14 -28.00
N ASP A 1060 -6.12 -3.73 -26.88
CA ASP A 1060 -6.56 -4.60 -25.77
C ASP A 1060 -7.87 -5.36 -26.06
N GLN A 1061 -8.59 -4.99 -27.12
CA GLN A 1061 -9.94 -5.42 -27.46
C GLN A 1061 -10.11 -6.95 -27.51
N MET A 1062 -9.13 -7.68 -28.06
CA MET A 1062 -9.21 -9.14 -28.17
C MET A 1062 -9.16 -9.83 -26.79
N ASP A 1063 -8.32 -9.33 -25.87
CA ASP A 1063 -8.23 -9.89 -24.53
C ASP A 1063 -9.41 -9.43 -23.65
N ASN A 1064 -9.94 -8.22 -23.88
CA ASN A 1064 -11.19 -7.75 -23.27
C ASN A 1064 -12.36 -8.66 -23.67
N ALA A 1065 -12.52 -8.95 -24.96
CA ALA A 1065 -13.55 -9.85 -25.46
C ALA A 1065 -13.42 -11.25 -24.86
N GLN A 1066 -12.19 -11.79 -24.78
CA GLN A 1066 -11.93 -13.09 -24.16
C GLN A 1066 -12.30 -13.13 -22.66
N ARG A 1067 -12.14 -12.03 -21.91
CA ARG A 1067 -12.53 -11.92 -20.49
C ARG A 1067 -14.04 -11.91 -20.29
N MET A 1068 -14.82 -11.41 -21.25
CA MET A 1068 -16.28 -11.41 -21.20
C MET A 1068 -16.87 -12.75 -21.67
N VAL A 1069 -16.27 -13.37 -22.70
CA VAL A 1069 -16.61 -14.74 -23.12
C VAL A 1069 -16.34 -15.75 -22.01
N SER A 1070 -15.21 -15.65 -21.30
CA SER A 1070 -14.89 -16.56 -20.18
C SER A 1070 -15.81 -16.39 -18.96
N ARG A 1071 -16.65 -15.35 -18.93
CA ARG A 1071 -17.66 -15.07 -17.90
C ARG A 1071 -19.10 -15.36 -18.35
N GLY A 1072 -19.31 -15.89 -19.56
CA GLY A 1072 -20.65 -16.11 -20.11
C GLY A 1072 -21.44 -14.82 -20.38
N ALA A 1073 -20.78 -13.67 -20.47
CA ALA A 1073 -21.43 -12.35 -20.55
C ALA A 1073 -21.48 -11.76 -21.98
N GLY A 1074 -21.00 -12.51 -22.97
CA GLY A 1074 -21.08 -12.15 -24.39
C GLY A 1074 -20.39 -13.13 -25.33
N VAL A 1075 -20.63 -12.98 -26.63
CA VAL A 1075 -20.04 -13.79 -27.71
C VAL A 1075 -18.99 -12.96 -28.45
N SER A 1076 -17.86 -13.56 -28.84
CA SER A 1076 -16.80 -12.90 -29.63
C SER A 1076 -16.77 -13.45 -31.06
N LEU A 1077 -16.75 -12.56 -32.05
CA LEU A 1077 -16.75 -12.85 -33.48
C LEU A 1077 -15.49 -12.26 -34.14
N ASN A 1078 -14.84 -13.03 -35.02
CA ASN A 1078 -13.73 -12.52 -35.82
C ASN A 1078 -14.27 -11.70 -37.00
N VAL A 1079 -14.04 -10.38 -36.97
CA VAL A 1079 -14.58 -9.42 -37.95
C VAL A 1079 -14.23 -9.74 -39.40
N LEU A 1080 -13.09 -10.39 -39.65
CA LEU A 1080 -12.64 -10.78 -41.00
C LEU A 1080 -13.53 -11.90 -41.58
N HIS A 1081 -13.70 -12.97 -40.80
CA HIS A 1081 -14.23 -14.24 -41.28
C HIS A 1081 -15.72 -14.45 -40.96
N MET A 1082 -16.30 -13.67 -40.03
CA MET A 1082 -17.74 -13.77 -39.70
C MET A 1082 -18.64 -13.49 -40.91
N THR A 1083 -19.73 -14.23 -41.00
CA THR A 1083 -20.81 -14.11 -41.98
C THR A 1083 -22.03 -13.39 -41.40
N SER A 1084 -23.03 -13.09 -42.23
CA SER A 1084 -24.32 -12.58 -41.77
C SER A 1084 -25.02 -13.53 -40.78
N ASP A 1085 -24.85 -14.84 -40.99
CA ASP A 1085 -25.46 -15.88 -40.15
C ASP A 1085 -24.81 -15.92 -38.76
N ASP A 1086 -23.49 -15.80 -38.67
CA ASP A 1086 -22.76 -15.77 -37.39
C ASP A 1086 -23.22 -14.61 -36.51
N ILE A 1087 -23.37 -13.41 -37.11
CA ILE A 1087 -23.81 -12.20 -36.40
C ILE A 1087 -25.27 -12.33 -35.96
N ALA A 1088 -26.16 -12.77 -36.86
CA ALA A 1088 -27.58 -12.93 -36.55
C ALA A 1088 -27.82 -14.04 -35.51
N ASN A 1089 -27.02 -15.10 -35.51
CA ASN A 1089 -27.07 -16.17 -34.52
C ASN A 1089 -26.50 -15.70 -33.17
N ALA A 1090 -25.34 -15.02 -33.14
CA ALA A 1090 -24.78 -14.47 -31.90
C ALA A 1090 -25.74 -13.49 -31.21
N LEU A 1091 -26.41 -12.63 -31.98
CA LEU A 1091 -27.47 -11.74 -31.47
C LEU A 1091 -28.66 -12.52 -30.90
N LYS A 1092 -29.15 -13.55 -31.62
CA LYS A 1092 -30.22 -14.42 -31.12
C LYS A 1092 -29.81 -15.19 -29.86
N THR A 1093 -28.55 -15.60 -29.73
CA THR A 1093 -28.04 -16.23 -28.51
C THR A 1093 -28.07 -15.24 -27.35
N VAL A 1094 -27.36 -14.11 -27.41
CA VAL A 1094 -27.23 -13.21 -26.24
C VAL A 1094 -28.52 -12.48 -25.85
N ILE A 1095 -29.55 -12.50 -26.70
CA ILE A 1095 -30.88 -11.92 -26.43
C ILE A 1095 -31.86 -12.95 -25.86
N ASN A 1096 -31.80 -14.22 -26.27
CA ASN A 1096 -32.80 -15.23 -25.90
C ASN A 1096 -32.29 -16.31 -24.92
N ASP A 1097 -30.98 -16.45 -24.75
CA ASP A 1097 -30.37 -17.32 -23.73
C ASP A 1097 -30.21 -16.51 -22.44
N GLU A 1098 -31.09 -16.75 -21.48
CA GLU A 1098 -31.19 -16.00 -20.22
C GLU A 1098 -29.86 -16.00 -19.44
N SER A 1099 -29.04 -17.04 -19.58
CA SER A 1099 -27.75 -17.15 -18.88
C SER A 1099 -26.78 -16.01 -19.23
N TYR A 1100 -26.88 -15.42 -20.43
CA TYR A 1100 -26.08 -14.22 -20.79
C TYR A 1100 -26.56 -12.98 -20.04
N LYS A 1101 -27.88 -12.84 -19.85
CA LYS A 1101 -28.46 -11.74 -19.08
C LYS A 1101 -28.19 -11.90 -17.59
N GLU A 1102 -28.34 -13.11 -17.04
CA GLU A 1102 -27.98 -13.43 -15.65
C GLU A 1102 -26.50 -13.13 -15.38
N ASN A 1103 -25.58 -13.59 -16.23
CA ASN A 1103 -24.16 -13.39 -16.03
C ASN A 1103 -23.76 -11.90 -16.10
N ILE A 1104 -24.25 -11.13 -17.07
CA ILE A 1104 -23.92 -9.69 -17.12
C ILE A 1104 -24.59 -8.91 -15.97
N MET A 1105 -25.79 -9.29 -15.51
CA MET A 1105 -26.42 -8.68 -14.33
C MET A 1105 -25.63 -8.98 -13.05
N ARG A 1106 -25.11 -10.21 -12.90
CA ARG A 1106 -24.22 -10.61 -11.79
C ARG A 1106 -22.88 -9.87 -11.83
N LEU A 1107 -22.35 -9.59 -13.01
CA LEU A 1107 -21.17 -8.71 -13.14
C LEU A 1107 -21.54 -7.25 -12.85
N SER A 1108 -22.75 -6.80 -13.18
CA SER A 1108 -23.23 -5.45 -12.90
C SER A 1108 -23.35 -5.19 -11.39
N SER A 1109 -23.93 -6.13 -10.63
CA SER A 1109 -24.01 -6.00 -9.17
C SER A 1109 -22.63 -6.04 -8.52
N LEU A 1110 -21.78 -7.02 -8.88
CA LEU A 1110 -20.40 -7.11 -8.37
C LEU A 1110 -19.54 -5.88 -8.70
N HIS A 1111 -19.77 -5.23 -9.84
CA HIS A 1111 -19.06 -4.00 -10.21
C HIS A 1111 -19.51 -2.79 -9.36
N LYS A 1112 -20.80 -2.72 -9.02
CA LYS A 1112 -21.42 -1.61 -8.27
C LYS A 1112 -21.40 -1.77 -6.75
N ASP A 1113 -21.16 -2.97 -6.24
CA ASP A 1113 -21.04 -3.24 -4.81
C ASP A 1113 -19.65 -2.82 -4.30
N ARG A 1114 -19.52 -1.52 -4.00
CA ARG A 1114 -18.26 -0.87 -3.60
C ARG A 1114 -18.48 0.27 -2.60
N PRO A 1115 -17.54 0.50 -1.67
CA PRO A 1115 -17.70 1.52 -0.61
C PRO A 1115 -17.40 2.96 -1.06
N ILE A 1116 -16.75 3.14 -2.22
CA ILE A 1116 -16.36 4.44 -2.80
C ILE A 1116 -16.48 4.31 -4.32
N GLU A 1117 -17.07 5.32 -4.98
CA GLU A 1117 -17.18 5.34 -6.44
C GLU A 1117 -15.81 5.58 -7.12
N PRO A 1118 -15.55 5.04 -8.33
CA PRO A 1118 -14.22 5.05 -8.95
C PRO A 1118 -13.70 6.46 -9.23
N LEU A 1119 -14.61 7.41 -9.45
CA LEU A 1119 -14.29 8.80 -9.71
C LEU A 1119 -13.87 9.55 -8.43
N ASP A 1120 -14.61 9.38 -7.34
CA ASP A 1120 -14.21 9.94 -6.04
C ASP A 1120 -12.93 9.28 -5.51
N LEU A 1121 -12.73 7.98 -5.76
CA LEU A 1121 -11.49 7.28 -5.44
C LEU A 1121 -10.30 7.83 -6.26
N ALA A 1122 -10.49 8.11 -7.55
CA ALA A 1122 -9.46 8.74 -8.38
C ALA A 1122 -9.07 10.14 -7.86
N VAL A 1123 -10.07 10.96 -7.52
CA VAL A 1123 -9.87 12.32 -7.00
C VAL A 1123 -9.21 12.30 -5.63
N PHE A 1124 -9.67 11.43 -4.72
CA PHE A 1124 -9.06 11.24 -3.39
C PHE A 1124 -7.56 10.96 -3.48
N TRP A 1125 -7.12 10.11 -4.42
CA TRP A 1125 -5.71 9.78 -4.59
C TRP A 1125 -4.89 10.91 -5.22
N VAL A 1126 -5.49 11.73 -6.08
CA VAL A 1126 -4.86 12.96 -6.59
C VAL A 1126 -4.67 13.96 -5.44
N GLU A 1127 -5.71 14.27 -4.68
CA GLU A 1127 -5.65 15.10 -3.47
C GLU A 1127 -4.70 14.53 -2.40
N PHE A 1128 -4.59 13.21 -2.26
CA PHE A 1128 -3.66 12.56 -1.33
C PHE A 1128 -2.21 12.87 -1.71
N VAL A 1129 -1.85 12.70 -2.98
CA VAL A 1129 -0.50 13.00 -3.49
C VAL A 1129 -0.19 14.50 -3.39
N MET A 1130 -1.18 15.37 -3.55
CA MET A 1130 -1.04 16.82 -3.36
C MET A 1130 -0.80 17.18 -1.89
N ARG A 1131 -1.68 16.75 -0.97
CA ARG A 1131 -1.58 17.01 0.47
C ARG A 1131 -0.30 16.45 1.12
N HIS A 1132 0.19 15.31 0.65
CA HIS A 1132 1.39 14.65 1.18
C HIS A 1132 2.65 14.88 0.32
N LYS A 1133 2.56 15.70 -0.73
CA LYS A 1133 3.63 16.03 -1.70
C LYS A 1133 4.36 14.77 -2.21
N GLY A 1134 3.59 13.74 -2.55
CA GLY A 1134 4.04 12.40 -2.95
C GLY A 1134 3.46 11.28 -2.09
N ALA A 1135 3.89 10.04 -2.33
CA ALA A 1135 3.52 8.85 -1.54
C ALA A 1135 4.71 7.92 -1.23
N PRO A 1136 5.81 8.41 -0.61
CA PRO A 1136 7.04 7.63 -0.42
C PRO A 1136 6.85 6.40 0.46
N HIS A 1137 5.90 6.42 1.40
CA HIS A 1137 5.56 5.27 2.26
C HIS A 1137 4.86 4.12 1.51
N LEU A 1138 4.41 4.33 0.27
CA LEU A 1138 3.87 3.26 -0.60
C LEU A 1138 4.92 2.74 -1.60
N ARG A 1139 6.13 3.34 -1.65
CA ARG A 1139 7.22 2.93 -2.55
C ARG A 1139 7.93 1.69 -1.97
N PRO A 1140 8.01 0.57 -2.72
CA PRO A 1140 8.76 -0.61 -2.28
C PRO A 1140 10.27 -0.40 -2.44
N ALA A 1141 11.05 -0.85 -1.45
CA ALA A 1141 12.53 -0.89 -1.51
C ALA A 1141 13.08 -1.77 -2.67
N ALA A 1142 12.20 -2.52 -3.35
CA ALA A 1142 12.52 -3.24 -4.58
C ALA A 1142 13.12 -2.36 -5.69
N HIS A 1143 12.81 -1.06 -5.73
CA HIS A 1143 13.39 -0.13 -6.70
C HIS A 1143 14.87 0.19 -6.46
N ASP A 1144 15.35 -0.01 -5.23
CA ASP A 1144 16.70 0.36 -4.81
C ASP A 1144 17.64 -0.87 -4.80
N LEU A 1145 17.13 -2.04 -5.22
CA LEU A 1145 17.86 -3.30 -5.34
C LEU A 1145 18.23 -3.60 -6.79
N THR A 1146 19.40 -4.21 -7.00
CA THR A 1146 19.72 -4.80 -8.30
C THR A 1146 18.86 -6.03 -8.58
N TRP A 1147 18.65 -6.37 -9.86
CA TRP A 1147 17.81 -7.52 -10.25
C TRP A 1147 18.21 -8.85 -9.57
N TYR A 1148 19.50 -9.07 -9.36
CA TYR A 1148 20.02 -10.28 -8.71
C TYR A 1148 19.85 -10.25 -7.18
N GLN A 1149 19.88 -9.06 -6.55
CA GLN A 1149 19.56 -8.89 -5.13
C GLN A 1149 18.06 -9.04 -4.87
N TYR A 1150 17.22 -8.43 -5.71
CA TYR A 1150 15.76 -8.58 -5.66
C TYR A 1150 15.35 -10.05 -5.69
N HIS A 1151 15.96 -10.85 -6.58
CA HIS A 1151 15.76 -12.30 -6.66
C HIS A 1151 16.63 -13.13 -5.68
N SER A 1152 17.40 -12.51 -4.79
CA SER A 1152 18.28 -13.16 -3.79
C SER A 1152 19.30 -14.15 -4.37
N LEU A 1153 19.69 -13.98 -5.64
CA LEU A 1153 20.61 -14.87 -6.35
C LEU A 1153 22.04 -14.78 -5.83
N ASP A 1154 22.42 -13.64 -5.25
CA ASP A 1154 23.66 -13.45 -4.49
C ASP A 1154 23.71 -14.35 -3.24
N VAL A 1155 22.63 -14.33 -2.45
CA VAL A 1155 22.50 -15.15 -1.24
C VAL A 1155 22.40 -16.64 -1.57
N ILE A 1156 21.60 -17.01 -2.58
CA ILE A 1156 21.46 -18.40 -3.04
C ILE A 1156 22.78 -18.93 -3.60
N GLY A 1157 23.49 -18.13 -4.42
CA GLY A 1157 24.79 -18.50 -4.96
C GLY A 1157 25.85 -18.73 -3.87
N PHE A 1158 25.86 -17.88 -2.85
CA PHE A 1158 26.74 -18.03 -1.68
C PHE A 1158 26.41 -19.32 -0.89
N LEU A 1159 25.13 -19.57 -0.58
CA LEU A 1159 24.71 -20.78 0.15
C LEU A 1159 25.05 -22.06 -0.63
N LEU A 1160 24.85 -22.07 -1.95
CA LEU A 1160 25.25 -23.18 -2.82
C LEU A 1160 26.77 -23.40 -2.82
N ALA A 1161 27.57 -22.33 -2.86
CA ALA A 1161 29.03 -22.44 -2.78
C ALA A 1161 29.50 -23.03 -1.44
N VAL A 1162 28.87 -22.65 -0.32
CA VAL A 1162 29.14 -23.25 1.01
C VAL A 1162 28.80 -24.75 1.02
N VAL A 1163 27.61 -25.13 0.55
CA VAL A 1163 27.19 -26.55 0.51
C VAL A 1163 28.12 -27.39 -0.38
N LEU A 1164 28.48 -26.90 -1.57
CA LEU A 1164 29.42 -27.57 -2.46
C LEU A 1164 30.83 -27.67 -1.85
N GLY A 1165 31.27 -26.63 -1.12
CA GLY A 1165 32.52 -26.64 -0.37
C GLY A 1165 32.54 -27.71 0.73
N VAL A 1166 31.47 -27.81 1.54
CA VAL A 1166 31.33 -28.85 2.57
C VAL A 1166 31.29 -30.26 1.96
N ILE A 1167 30.55 -30.47 0.87
CA ILE A 1167 30.51 -31.75 0.14
C ILE A 1167 31.90 -32.10 -0.41
N PHE A 1168 32.64 -31.13 -0.96
CA PHE A 1168 34.00 -31.34 -1.46
C PHE A 1168 34.98 -31.70 -0.32
N ILE A 1169 34.92 -31.00 0.81
CA ILE A 1169 35.74 -31.29 2.00
C ILE A 1169 35.41 -32.69 2.54
N ALA A 1170 34.13 -33.02 2.70
CA ALA A 1170 33.69 -34.34 3.14
C ALA A 1170 34.15 -35.44 2.17
N TYR A 1171 34.04 -35.24 0.85
CA TYR A 1171 34.56 -36.16 -0.16
C TYR A 1171 36.09 -36.32 -0.08
N LYS A 1172 36.85 -35.24 0.15
CA LYS A 1172 38.31 -35.30 0.35
C LYS A 1172 38.66 -36.05 1.64
N LEU A 1173 37.96 -35.80 2.74
CA LEU A 1173 38.16 -36.53 3.99
C LEU A 1173 37.83 -38.02 3.83
N CYS A 1174 36.66 -38.36 3.27
CA CYS A 1174 36.28 -39.75 3.00
C CYS A 1174 37.25 -40.46 2.05
N THR A 1175 37.77 -39.81 1.02
CA THR A 1175 38.78 -40.41 0.12
C THR A 1175 40.16 -40.52 0.75
N LEU A 1176 40.55 -39.62 1.67
CA LEU A 1176 41.76 -39.75 2.48
C LEU A 1176 41.64 -40.88 3.52
N CYS A 1177 40.50 -40.99 4.20
CA CYS A 1177 40.18 -42.11 5.10
C CYS A 1177 40.18 -43.45 4.34
N TYR A 1178 39.51 -43.54 3.19
CA TYR A 1178 39.53 -44.73 2.34
C TYR A 1178 40.96 -45.10 1.90
N ARG A 1179 41.79 -44.11 1.51
CA ARG A 1179 43.20 -44.35 1.18
C ARG A 1179 44.05 -44.79 2.39
N LYS A 1180 43.74 -44.35 3.61
CA LYS A 1180 44.43 -44.82 4.83
C LYS A 1180 43.97 -46.19 5.33
N CYS A 1181 42.68 -46.51 5.19
CA CYS A 1181 42.08 -47.75 5.71
C CYS A 1181 42.14 -48.92 4.70
N PHE A 1182 42.03 -48.65 3.40
CA PHE A 1182 41.96 -49.65 2.32
C PHE A 1182 43.04 -49.48 1.25
N GLY A 1183 43.93 -48.49 1.39
CA GLY A 1183 45.14 -48.41 0.58
C GLY A 1183 46.06 -49.60 0.88
N LYS A 1184 46.29 -50.47 -0.11
CA LYS A 1184 47.27 -51.55 0.01
C LYS A 1184 48.63 -50.94 0.38
N LYS A 1185 49.26 -51.42 1.46
CA LYS A 1185 50.70 -51.20 1.67
C LYS A 1185 51.43 -51.81 0.48
N GLU A 1186 52.11 -50.98 -0.32
CA GLU A 1186 53.06 -51.51 -1.29
C GLU A 1186 54.13 -52.32 -0.55
N GLN A 1187 54.38 -53.53 -1.02
CA GLN A 1187 55.46 -54.35 -0.49
C GLN A 1187 56.79 -53.68 -0.89
N ARG A 1188 57.55 -53.21 0.11
CA ARG A 1188 58.88 -52.64 -0.13
C ARG A 1188 59.77 -53.70 -0.78
N ALA A 1189 60.08 -53.53 -2.06
CA ALA A 1189 61.07 -54.35 -2.74
C ALA A 1189 62.43 -54.28 -2.01
N PRO A 1190 63.17 -55.40 -1.92
CA PRO A 1190 64.43 -55.43 -1.17
C PRO A 1190 65.50 -54.56 -1.84
N LYS A 1191 66.25 -53.81 -1.02
CA LYS A 1191 67.37 -52.98 -1.49
C LYS A 1191 68.44 -53.86 -2.14
N LYS A 1192 68.73 -53.64 -3.42
CA LYS A 1192 69.99 -54.09 -4.03
C LYS A 1192 71.14 -53.24 -3.47
N SER A 1193 72.29 -53.87 -3.18
CA SER A 1193 73.49 -53.20 -2.70
C SER A 1193 74.23 -52.49 -3.84
N HIS A 1194 74.91 -51.39 -3.53
CA HIS A 1194 75.86 -50.77 -4.46
C HIS A 1194 77.10 -51.66 -4.64
N LYS A 1195 77.50 -51.87 -5.88
CA LYS A 1195 78.92 -51.85 -6.26
C LYS A 1195 79.17 -50.61 -7.12
N SER A 1196 80.31 -49.97 -6.88
CA SER A 1196 80.94 -49.02 -7.82
C SER A 1196 81.61 -49.81 -8.96
N LYS A 1197 82.12 -49.22 -10.05
CA LYS A 1197 82.54 -47.83 -10.33
C LYS A 1197 82.65 -47.65 -11.86
N MET A 1198 83.18 -46.50 -12.29
CA MET A 1198 83.59 -46.11 -13.66
C MET A 1198 82.45 -45.53 -14.55
N HIS A 1199 82.63 -44.34 -15.14
CA HIS A 1199 83.72 -43.38 -14.91
C HIS A 1199 83.25 -41.92 -15.01
#